data_AF-W9I5N8-F1
#
_entry.id   AF-W9I5N8-F1
#
_cell.length_a   1.000
_cell.length_b   1.000
_cell.length_c   1.000
_cell.angle_alpha   90.00
_cell.angle_beta   90.00
_cell.angle_gamma   90.00
#
_symmetry.space_group_name_H-M   'P 1'
#
loop_
_entity.id
_entity.type
_entity.pdbx_description
1 polymer ?
#
loop_
_entity_poly.entity_id
_entity_poly.type
_entity_poly.pdbx_seq_one_letter_code
_entity_poly.pdbx_strand_id
1 'polypeptide(L)'
;MATEAPLAPRPPQLTLDEILNSKVNYAVEDDPLEVWDKGVFLNELLRQGIVLNTDKTGALDGKLVARKGLETGTYMGTRLALTELYKILEEAAASHFDTQGFEPIFPVKRDLALKQNTYQWSNPSDCYPPHLNTLPQDEQQSLDGAPRKDGVGQIFNETERNFVIKIASMFSFIIPKELSSTDGPYVGPTLADVEKWSKDNQPKAESADDQSAKPNGAVVNGVKQSQNADIMKGRNMGEHADWYSDAKFAQQHFSGVNPSTIETAPAEKIKAYIAEAEKQGLDAVKKLLEEGKDLLIQDYSYFREATGVKDDEEFCNTIKNPDPAGQPSYRYAAASVIIFQLHEDGRLHPLAITLDYKGSLDNSVTIFNQRLNPDDEGKIAEKDDWPWRYAKTVAQTADWARHEVATHLVDTHMIEEAIIVATNRTIPERHILYEILSPHWFRTLALNDAARKLLVPLVIARISGFGSGPKPDPKVGAFGLVNWSYKNFNFQDKYIPNDLKKRGFDIEGEMGDKYRNYPYATDMYLLWGIIREFVKSVLETKYTSDDVVAKEACIADWCKEIQTSGQIPTFPTITTVDQLIDAVTMCIHTASPQHTAVNYLQDYYYSFVPSKPPALCTPLPKSLQDLQGYTEQHLTDALPIGTKDAKWKDWLLAAQLPELLSFKVEDRYNLITYAKSLYNVNKDRTITENKELNSEAIKDAAEIFYSRLKNAGLAFDYISAIQTPGSIEYPVLQPEVTAVSILI
;
A
#
# COMPACT_ATOMS: atom_id res chain seq x y z
N MET A 1 -48.70 -49.88 -6.46
CA MET A 1 -47.36 -50.42 -6.17
C MET A 1 -46.36 -49.35 -6.59
N ALA A 2 -45.89 -48.55 -5.64
CA ALA A 2 -44.82 -47.59 -5.89
C ALA A 2 -43.49 -48.32 -5.64
N THR A 3 -42.67 -48.42 -6.68
CA THR A 3 -41.33 -49.01 -6.64
C THR A 3 -40.36 -47.99 -6.02
N GLU A 4 -39.84 -48.30 -4.83
CA GLU A 4 -38.76 -47.53 -4.19
C GLU A 4 -37.50 -47.56 -5.05
N ALA A 5 -36.87 -46.40 -5.22
CA ALA A 5 -35.59 -46.26 -5.87
C ALA A 5 -34.48 -46.94 -5.03
N PRO A 6 -33.45 -47.56 -5.65
CA PRO A 6 -32.38 -48.21 -4.90
C PRO A 6 -31.60 -47.18 -4.07
N LEU A 7 -31.46 -47.45 -2.77
CA LEU A 7 -30.56 -46.72 -1.89
C LEU A 7 -29.12 -46.79 -2.44
N ALA A 8 -28.44 -45.65 -2.49
CA ALA A 8 -27.02 -45.58 -2.86
C ALA A 8 -26.18 -46.54 -1.98
N PRO A 9 -25.19 -47.24 -2.55
CA PRO A 9 -24.36 -48.18 -1.79
C PRO A 9 -23.69 -47.45 -0.61
N ARG A 10 -23.79 -48.04 0.60
CA ARG A 10 -23.09 -47.52 1.78
C ARG A 10 -21.58 -47.53 1.52
N PRO A 11 -20.86 -46.43 1.82
CA PRO A 11 -19.41 -46.44 1.79
C PRO A 11 -18.87 -47.51 2.76
N PRO A 12 -17.73 -48.15 2.44
CA PRO A 12 -17.14 -49.16 3.31
C PRO A 12 -16.86 -48.56 4.70
N GLN A 13 -17.35 -49.23 5.74
CA GLN A 13 -17.25 -48.77 7.12
C GLN A 13 -15.94 -49.32 7.71
N LEU A 14 -14.86 -48.53 7.65
CA LEU A 14 -13.61 -48.86 8.32
C LEU A 14 -13.82 -48.90 9.84
N THR A 15 -13.25 -49.90 10.49
CA THR A 15 -13.20 -50.01 11.95
C THR A 15 -12.06 -49.15 12.51
N LEU A 16 -12.14 -48.77 13.79
CA LEU A 16 -11.06 -48.03 14.46
C LEU A 16 -9.74 -48.80 14.40
N ASP A 17 -9.79 -50.12 14.60
CA ASP A 17 -8.60 -50.98 14.54
C ASP A 17 -7.99 -51.01 13.12
N GLU A 18 -8.81 -51.00 12.07
CA GLU A 18 -8.31 -50.91 10.70
C GLU A 18 -7.64 -49.56 10.42
N ILE A 19 -8.18 -48.45 10.94
CA ILE A 19 -7.59 -47.12 10.78
C ILE A 19 -6.23 -47.07 11.48
N LEU A 20 -6.16 -47.45 12.76
CA LEU A 20 -4.95 -47.33 13.58
C LEU A 20 -3.83 -48.29 13.17
N ASN A 21 -4.18 -49.47 12.64
CA ASN A 21 -3.20 -50.49 12.25
C ASN A 21 -2.87 -50.50 10.75
N SER A 22 -3.59 -49.71 9.93
CA SER A 22 -3.23 -49.49 8.53
C SER A 22 -1.95 -48.66 8.42
N LYS A 23 -1.29 -48.73 7.26
CA LYS A 23 -0.25 -47.76 6.93
C LYS A 23 -0.88 -46.37 6.83
N VAL A 24 -0.08 -45.32 7.05
CA VAL A 24 -0.52 -43.94 6.83
C VAL A 24 -1.07 -43.82 5.40
N ASN A 25 -2.39 -43.61 5.29
CA ASN A 25 -3.09 -43.59 4.00
C ASN A 25 -3.06 -42.22 3.30
N TYR A 26 -2.66 -41.19 4.04
CA TYR A 26 -2.56 -39.80 3.58
C TYR A 26 -1.27 -39.21 4.11
N ALA A 27 -0.34 -38.86 3.22
CA ALA A 27 0.90 -38.20 3.60
C ALA A 27 0.62 -36.72 3.84
N VAL A 28 1.07 -36.19 4.99
CA VAL A 28 0.87 -34.76 5.33
C VAL A 28 1.74 -33.85 4.44
N GLU A 29 2.82 -34.41 3.88
CA GLU A 29 3.71 -33.73 2.95
C GLU A 29 3.02 -33.36 1.63
N ASP A 30 1.91 -34.02 1.29
CA ASP A 30 1.09 -33.72 0.11
C ASP A 30 0.01 -32.64 0.38
N ASP A 31 -0.11 -32.15 1.62
CA ASP A 31 -1.08 -31.14 2.07
C ASP A 31 -0.35 -29.92 2.66
N PRO A 32 0.01 -28.92 1.84
CA PRO A 32 0.80 -27.77 2.29
C PRO A 32 0.15 -27.02 3.45
N LEU A 33 0.96 -26.55 4.40
CA LEU A 33 0.48 -25.70 5.49
C LEU A 33 -0.09 -24.39 4.92
N GLU A 34 -1.36 -24.09 5.21
CA GLU A 34 -2.02 -22.84 4.80
C GLU A 34 -2.14 -21.84 5.96
N VAL A 35 -2.34 -22.34 7.19
CA VAL A 35 -2.56 -21.53 8.39
C VAL A 35 -1.81 -22.14 9.56
N TRP A 36 -1.12 -21.32 10.34
CA TRP A 36 -0.54 -21.76 11.60
C TRP A 36 -1.62 -21.98 12.66
N ASP A 37 -1.60 -23.13 13.34
CA ASP A 37 -2.25 -23.20 14.65
C ASP A 37 -1.55 -22.22 15.58
N LYS A 38 -2.28 -21.20 16.04
CA LYS A 38 -1.74 -20.10 16.84
C LYS A 38 -1.08 -20.58 18.13
N GLY A 39 -1.62 -21.62 18.77
CA GLY A 39 -1.03 -22.20 19.98
C GLY A 39 0.28 -22.94 19.71
N VAL A 40 0.35 -23.70 18.61
CA VAL A 40 1.58 -24.35 18.16
C VAL A 40 2.64 -23.31 17.79
N PHE A 41 2.26 -22.27 17.06
CA PHE A 41 3.18 -21.19 16.67
C PHE A 41 3.78 -20.49 17.88
N LEU A 42 2.96 -20.07 18.85
CA LEU A 42 3.42 -19.45 20.09
C LEU A 42 4.35 -20.38 20.89
N ASN A 43 4.04 -21.67 20.96
CA ASN A 43 4.91 -22.65 21.62
C ASN A 43 6.25 -22.80 20.91
N GLU A 44 6.28 -22.73 19.58
CA GLU A 44 7.53 -22.80 18.82
C GLU A 44 8.38 -21.54 18.99
N LEU A 45 7.76 -20.34 18.99
CA LEU A 45 8.46 -19.11 19.35
C LEU A 45 9.11 -19.21 20.74
N LEU A 46 8.36 -19.71 21.72
CA LEU A 46 8.85 -19.95 23.08
C LEU A 46 10.01 -20.95 23.10
N ARG A 47 9.88 -22.06 22.37
CA ARG A 47 10.91 -23.11 22.28
C ARG A 47 12.21 -22.60 21.66
N GLN A 48 12.10 -21.77 20.62
CA GLN A 48 13.25 -21.16 19.95
C GLN A 48 13.80 -19.93 20.71
N GLY A 49 13.17 -19.55 21.84
CA GLY A 49 13.57 -18.38 22.62
C GLY A 49 13.26 -17.05 21.93
N ILE A 50 12.46 -17.04 20.87
CA ILE A 50 11.98 -15.84 20.18
C ILE A 50 10.80 -15.26 20.99
N VAL A 51 11.12 -14.94 22.25
CA VAL A 51 10.19 -14.44 23.26
C VAL A 51 10.90 -13.41 24.11
N LEU A 52 10.11 -12.54 24.72
CA LEU A 52 10.61 -11.50 25.61
C LEU A 52 11.08 -12.12 26.94
N ASN A 53 12.20 -11.63 27.45
CA ASN A 53 12.75 -12.08 28.72
C ASN A 53 12.17 -11.26 29.89
N THR A 54 12.02 -11.92 31.04
CA THR A 54 11.55 -11.30 32.28
C THR A 54 12.60 -11.43 33.37
N ASP A 55 12.62 -10.46 34.29
CA ASP A 55 13.39 -10.55 35.51
C ASP A 55 12.64 -11.36 36.59
N LYS A 56 13.23 -11.46 37.79
CA LYS A 56 12.65 -12.23 38.91
C LYS A 56 11.34 -11.65 39.46
N THR A 57 11.00 -10.42 39.11
CA THR A 57 9.76 -9.74 39.50
C THR A 57 8.64 -9.93 38.47
N GLY A 58 8.96 -10.50 37.30
CA GLY A 58 8.05 -10.65 36.18
C GLY A 58 8.04 -9.44 35.23
N ALA A 59 8.86 -8.42 35.48
CA ALA A 59 9.01 -7.27 34.59
C ALA A 59 9.86 -7.62 33.37
N LEU A 60 9.57 -7.02 32.21
CA LEU A 60 10.38 -7.23 31.00
C LEU A 60 11.74 -6.55 31.15
N ASP A 61 12.81 -7.25 30.80
CA ASP A 61 14.18 -6.69 30.85
C ASP A 61 14.62 -6.01 29.53
N GLY A 62 13.72 -5.96 28.55
CA GLY A 62 13.94 -5.37 27.24
C GLY A 62 14.75 -6.23 26.26
N LYS A 63 14.99 -7.52 26.53
CA LYS A 63 15.73 -8.43 25.65
C LYS A 63 14.89 -9.61 25.19
N LEU A 64 15.27 -10.19 24.05
CA LEU A 64 14.81 -11.52 23.66
C LEU A 64 15.65 -12.58 24.41
N VAL A 65 15.05 -13.73 24.70
CA VAL A 65 15.79 -14.89 25.24
C VAL A 65 16.80 -15.41 24.21
N ALA A 66 16.39 -15.47 22.94
CA ALA A 66 17.23 -15.85 21.82
C ALA A 66 18.30 -14.79 21.53
N ARG A 67 19.50 -15.26 21.19
CA ARG A 67 20.61 -14.42 20.73
C ARG A 67 20.81 -14.47 19.21
N LYS A 68 20.14 -15.40 18.53
CA LYS A 68 20.18 -15.64 17.09
C LYS A 68 18.78 -16.01 16.60
N GLY A 69 18.49 -15.72 15.33
CA GLY A 69 17.27 -16.17 14.66
C GLY A 69 17.29 -17.65 14.31
N LEU A 70 16.29 -18.09 13.56
CA LEU A 70 16.18 -19.47 13.07
C LEU A 70 17.36 -19.82 12.15
N GLU A 71 17.87 -21.05 12.24
CA GLU A 71 18.98 -21.50 11.38
C GLU A 71 18.49 -21.92 9.99
N THR A 72 17.35 -22.62 9.90
CA THR A 72 16.80 -23.14 8.64
C THR A 72 15.28 -22.96 8.59
N GLY A 73 14.72 -22.95 7.39
CA GLY A 73 13.26 -22.96 7.17
C GLY A 73 12.88 -23.25 5.71
N THR A 74 11.58 -23.26 5.42
CA THR A 74 11.04 -23.29 4.05
C THR A 74 10.53 -21.90 3.67
N TYR A 75 10.45 -21.61 2.37
CA TYR A 75 9.90 -20.34 1.89
C TYR A 75 8.48 -20.13 2.42
N MET A 76 7.60 -21.12 2.22
CA MET A 76 6.20 -21.03 2.63
C MET A 76 6.02 -20.95 4.14
N GLY A 77 6.74 -21.77 4.91
CA GLY A 77 6.67 -21.72 6.37
C GLY A 77 7.12 -20.37 6.92
N THR A 78 8.15 -19.75 6.31
CA THR A 78 8.63 -18.42 6.69
C THR A 78 7.61 -17.34 6.31
N ARG A 79 7.08 -17.35 5.07
CA ARG A 79 6.01 -16.41 4.63
C ARG A 79 4.84 -16.41 5.62
N LEU A 80 4.31 -17.60 5.93
CA LEU A 80 3.19 -17.74 6.87
C LEU A 80 3.56 -17.32 8.30
N ALA A 81 4.79 -17.60 8.76
CA ALA A 81 5.25 -17.19 10.08
C ALA A 81 5.41 -15.66 10.20
N LEU A 82 5.83 -14.97 9.12
CA LEU A 82 5.90 -13.51 9.11
C LEU A 82 4.51 -12.88 9.15
N THR A 83 3.55 -13.43 8.40
CA THR A 83 2.14 -13.00 8.46
C THR A 83 1.55 -13.21 9.87
N GLU A 84 1.74 -14.38 10.47
CA GLU A 84 1.22 -14.67 11.81
C GLU A 84 1.86 -13.77 12.90
N LEU A 85 3.17 -13.53 12.81
CA LEU A 85 3.85 -12.61 13.73
C LEU A 85 3.35 -11.17 13.57
N TYR A 86 3.08 -10.72 12.34
CA TYR A 86 2.54 -9.37 12.11
C TYR A 86 1.14 -9.21 12.68
N LYS A 87 0.26 -10.20 12.53
CA LYS A 87 -1.06 -10.21 13.18
C LYS A 87 -0.97 -10.11 14.70
N ILE A 88 -0.03 -10.84 15.32
CA ILE A 88 0.24 -10.74 16.77
C ILE A 88 0.72 -9.33 17.15
N LEU A 89 1.54 -8.69 16.31
CA LEU A 89 1.99 -7.31 16.52
C LEU A 89 0.82 -6.31 16.46
N GLU A 90 -0.08 -6.45 15.49
CA GLU A 90 -1.28 -5.61 15.36
C GLU A 90 -2.22 -5.77 16.56
N GLU A 91 -2.47 -7.02 17.00
CA GLU A 91 -3.26 -7.31 18.20
C GLU A 91 -2.63 -6.67 19.46
N ALA A 92 -1.30 -6.76 19.59
CA ALA A 92 -0.55 -6.14 20.68
C ALA A 92 -0.63 -4.60 20.63
N ALA A 93 -0.51 -4.00 19.44
CA ALA A 93 -0.65 -2.56 19.24
C ALA A 93 -2.06 -2.10 19.61
N ALA A 94 -3.10 -2.77 19.12
CA ALA A 94 -4.49 -2.45 19.47
C ALA A 94 -4.75 -2.54 20.98
N SER A 95 -4.24 -3.58 21.65
CA SER A 95 -4.35 -3.73 23.10
C SER A 95 -3.63 -2.61 23.86
N HIS A 96 -2.47 -2.18 23.38
CA HIS A 96 -1.73 -1.07 23.98
C HIS A 96 -2.48 0.25 23.81
N PHE A 97 -3.03 0.51 22.62
CA PHE A 97 -3.80 1.72 22.33
C PHE A 97 -5.10 1.82 23.14
N ASP A 98 -5.75 0.69 23.44
CA ASP A 98 -6.88 0.62 24.37
C ASP A 98 -6.43 1.00 25.80
N THR A 99 -5.34 0.41 26.28
CA THR A 99 -4.80 0.62 27.63
C THR A 99 -4.37 2.07 27.87
N GLN A 100 -3.78 2.72 26.86
CA GLN A 100 -3.39 4.14 26.93
C GLN A 100 -4.58 5.11 26.69
N GLY A 101 -5.74 4.59 26.30
CA GLY A 101 -6.92 5.40 26.00
C GLY A 101 -6.85 6.17 24.68
N PHE A 102 -5.96 5.78 23.76
CA PHE A 102 -5.86 6.34 22.41
C PHE A 102 -7.00 5.86 21.51
N GLU A 103 -7.30 4.57 21.52
CA GLU A 103 -8.39 3.97 20.75
C GLU A 103 -9.16 2.99 21.64
N PRO A 104 -10.05 3.48 22.54
CA PRO A 104 -10.77 2.62 23.48
C PRO A 104 -11.64 1.58 22.74
N ILE A 105 -11.47 0.30 23.10
CA ILE A 105 -12.28 -0.80 22.57
C ILE A 105 -13.71 -0.69 23.07
N PHE A 106 -13.89 -0.34 24.35
CA PHE A 106 -15.18 -0.02 24.92
C PHE A 106 -15.38 1.51 25.00
N PRO A 107 -16.55 2.06 24.62
CA PRO A 107 -16.75 3.51 24.63
C PRO A 107 -16.53 4.14 26.01
N VAL A 108 -15.65 5.13 26.09
CA VAL A 108 -15.40 5.94 27.29
C VAL A 108 -15.63 7.41 26.95
N LYS A 109 -16.48 8.09 27.73
CA LYS A 109 -16.71 9.53 27.57
C LYS A 109 -15.46 10.30 28.02
N ARG A 110 -14.90 11.12 27.13
CA ARG A 110 -13.72 11.95 27.41
C ARG A 110 -14.03 13.41 27.07
N ASP A 111 -13.75 14.32 27.98
CA ASP A 111 -13.80 15.75 27.64
C ASP A 111 -12.58 16.15 26.80
N LEU A 112 -12.67 17.31 26.16
CA LEU A 112 -11.62 17.77 25.25
C LEU A 112 -10.28 17.97 25.97
N ALA A 113 -10.29 18.41 27.22
CA ALA A 113 -9.06 18.63 28.00
C ALA A 113 -8.34 17.30 28.28
N LEU A 114 -9.08 16.24 28.64
CA LEU A 114 -8.54 14.90 28.78
C LEU A 114 -7.96 14.38 27.46
N LYS A 115 -8.65 14.62 26.33
CA LYS A 115 -8.11 14.24 25.02
C LYS A 115 -6.86 15.03 24.67
N GLN A 116 -6.82 16.33 24.91
CA GLN A 116 -5.62 17.15 24.70
C GLN A 116 -4.41 16.68 25.51
N ASN A 117 -4.63 16.12 26.71
CA ASN A 117 -3.58 15.50 27.52
C ASN A 117 -3.16 14.12 26.98
N THR A 118 -4.12 13.36 26.45
CA THR A 118 -3.91 12.00 25.92
C THR A 118 -3.18 12.05 24.57
N TYR A 119 -3.73 12.75 23.59
CA TYR A 119 -3.19 12.83 22.23
C TYR A 119 -2.11 13.90 22.17
N GLN A 120 -0.84 13.53 22.36
CA GLN A 120 0.32 14.42 22.16
C GLN A 120 0.97 14.18 20.80
N TRP A 121 1.63 15.20 20.26
CA TRP A 121 2.43 15.09 19.03
C TRP A 121 3.79 14.46 19.30
N SER A 122 4.25 13.62 18.38
CA SER A 122 5.54 12.93 18.44
C SER A 122 6.73 13.90 18.40
N ASN A 123 7.90 13.39 18.78
CA ASN A 123 9.16 14.13 18.71
C ASN A 123 9.85 13.83 17.37
N PRO A 124 10.34 14.86 16.62
CA PRO A 124 11.08 14.66 15.36
C PRO A 124 12.29 13.71 15.41
N SER A 125 12.75 13.32 16.60
CA SER A 125 13.88 12.41 16.81
C SER A 125 13.70 10.98 16.28
N ASP A 126 12.46 10.52 16.06
CA ASP A 126 12.20 9.18 15.49
C ASP A 126 12.25 9.12 13.96
N CYS A 127 12.57 10.27 13.32
CA CYS A 127 12.73 10.44 11.89
C CYS A 127 11.44 10.33 11.06
N TYR A 128 10.26 10.28 11.69
CA TYR A 128 8.98 10.32 10.99
C TYR A 128 8.36 11.73 11.00
N PRO A 129 7.43 12.02 10.08
CA PRO A 129 6.55 13.19 10.18
C PRO A 129 5.75 13.20 11.50
N PRO A 130 5.16 14.35 11.90
CA PRO A 130 4.38 14.44 13.13
C PRO A 130 3.25 13.41 13.17
N HIS A 131 3.19 12.66 14.26
CA HIS A 131 2.21 11.60 14.47
C HIS A 131 1.83 11.50 15.95
N LEU A 132 1.01 10.53 16.34
CA LEU A 132 0.66 10.35 17.74
C LEU A 132 1.89 9.95 18.56
N ASN A 133 2.16 10.68 19.62
CA ASN A 133 3.18 10.31 20.60
C ASN A 133 2.66 9.19 21.49
N THR A 134 3.26 8.02 21.35
CA THR A 134 2.97 6.85 22.18
C THR A 134 3.82 6.81 23.47
N LEU A 135 4.55 7.90 23.79
CA LEU A 135 5.30 8.04 25.03
C LEU A 135 4.43 8.47 26.23
N PRO A 136 4.50 7.77 27.37
CA PRO A 136 3.87 8.18 28.62
C PRO A 136 4.32 9.58 29.07
N GLN A 137 3.42 10.36 29.68
CA GLN A 137 3.69 11.76 30.09
C GLN A 137 4.82 11.91 31.10
N ASP A 138 5.10 10.90 31.92
CA ASP A 138 6.16 10.85 32.92
C ASP A 138 7.55 10.52 32.33
N GLU A 139 7.58 9.92 31.14
CA GLU A 139 8.79 9.66 30.34
C GLU A 139 9.12 10.79 29.36
N GLN A 140 8.21 11.77 29.19
CA GLN A 140 8.47 12.97 28.39
C GLN A 140 9.53 13.82 29.11
N GLN A 141 10.71 13.97 28.49
CA GLN A 141 11.78 14.83 29.02
C GLN A 141 11.23 16.22 29.33
N SER A 142 11.53 16.75 30.52
CA SER A 142 11.30 18.17 30.77
C SER A 142 12.16 19.00 29.81
N LEU A 143 11.74 20.22 29.47
CA LEU A 143 12.47 21.14 28.56
C LEU A 143 13.92 21.44 29.01
N ASP A 144 14.24 21.08 30.25
CA ASP A 144 15.48 21.21 31.01
C ASP A 144 16.23 19.88 31.20
N GLY A 145 15.78 18.79 30.56
CA GLY A 145 16.52 17.52 30.45
C GLY A 145 16.48 16.63 31.70
N ALA A 146 15.58 16.87 32.66
CA ALA A 146 15.44 16.04 33.86
C ALA A 146 14.16 15.16 33.80
N PRO A 147 14.20 13.88 34.23
CA PRO A 147 12.99 13.09 34.42
C PRO A 147 12.09 13.69 35.51
N ARG A 148 10.77 13.81 35.29
CA ARG A 148 9.83 14.25 36.34
C ARG A 148 9.76 13.17 37.43
N LYS A 149 9.85 13.58 38.71
CA LYS A 149 9.92 12.67 39.87
C LYS A 149 8.55 12.34 40.49
N ASP A 150 7.47 12.72 39.82
CA ASP A 150 6.16 12.91 40.45
C ASP A 150 5.09 12.11 39.68
N GLY A 151 5.19 10.78 39.68
CA GLY A 151 4.21 9.93 38.99
C GLY A 151 4.20 8.51 39.54
N VAL A 152 3.20 8.18 40.36
CA VAL A 152 2.90 6.80 40.77
C VAL A 152 2.18 6.10 39.62
N GLY A 153 2.91 5.83 38.54
CA GLY A 153 2.49 5.07 37.34
C GLY A 153 3.61 4.19 36.77
N GLN A 154 4.78 4.20 37.41
CA GLN A 154 5.95 3.41 37.02
C GLN A 154 5.71 1.93 37.33
N ILE A 155 5.56 1.11 36.29
CA ILE A 155 5.91 -0.33 36.15
C ILE A 155 5.16 -0.95 34.94
N PHE A 156 3.93 -0.53 34.66
CA PHE A 156 3.14 -1.11 33.56
C PHE A 156 3.45 -0.47 32.19
N ASN A 157 3.83 0.81 32.13
CA ASN A 157 3.88 1.56 30.87
C ASN A 157 5.19 1.37 30.04
N GLU A 158 6.37 1.40 30.67
CA GLU A 158 7.66 1.12 29.99
C GLU A 158 7.74 -0.31 29.44
N THR A 159 7.08 -1.25 30.14
CA THR A 159 7.04 -2.68 29.82
C THR A 159 6.29 -2.91 28.49
N GLU A 160 5.11 -2.30 28.30
CA GLU A 160 4.26 -2.48 27.12
C GLU A 160 4.75 -1.75 25.86
N ARG A 161 5.42 -0.59 25.99
CA ARG A 161 6.03 0.05 24.81
C ARG A 161 7.22 -0.74 24.29
N ASN A 162 8.09 -1.20 25.19
CA ASN A 162 9.17 -2.11 24.83
C ASN A 162 8.61 -3.40 24.24
N PHE A 163 7.44 -3.85 24.69
CA PHE A 163 6.77 -5.03 24.16
C PHE A 163 6.52 -4.93 22.64
N VAL A 164 5.84 -3.90 22.15
CA VAL A 164 5.54 -3.74 20.69
C VAL A 164 6.83 -3.61 19.86
N ILE A 165 7.79 -2.79 20.29
CA ILE A 165 9.08 -2.61 19.58
C ILE A 165 9.87 -3.94 19.54
N LYS A 166 9.80 -4.72 20.61
CA LYS A 166 10.56 -5.98 20.69
C LYS A 166 9.87 -7.10 19.93
N ILE A 167 8.53 -7.16 19.87
CA ILE A 167 7.82 -8.02 18.93
C ILE A 167 8.24 -7.67 17.50
N ALA A 168 8.29 -6.38 17.15
CA ALA A 168 8.76 -5.98 15.83
C ALA A 168 10.20 -6.47 15.55
N SER A 169 11.09 -6.44 16.55
CA SER A 169 12.45 -6.96 16.41
C SER A 169 12.53 -8.48 16.17
N MET A 170 11.52 -9.25 16.62
CA MET A 170 11.42 -10.69 16.37
C MET A 170 11.27 -11.01 14.88
N PHE A 171 10.75 -10.08 14.07
CA PHE A 171 10.58 -10.26 12.63
C PHE A 171 11.88 -10.71 11.94
N SER A 172 13.00 -10.10 12.32
CA SER A 172 14.32 -10.46 11.80
C SER A 172 14.83 -11.84 12.25
N PHE A 173 14.30 -12.37 13.36
CA PHE A 173 14.66 -13.68 13.91
C PHE A 173 13.83 -14.81 13.29
N ILE A 174 12.62 -14.51 12.81
CA ILE A 174 11.76 -15.47 12.08
C ILE A 174 12.32 -15.75 10.69
N ILE A 175 12.95 -14.77 10.05
CA ILE A 175 13.62 -15.02 8.77
C ILE A 175 14.87 -15.88 9.06
N PRO A 176 14.91 -17.13 8.58
CA PRO A 176 16.01 -18.02 8.90
C PRO A 176 17.31 -17.54 8.24
N LYS A 177 18.43 -18.06 8.72
CA LYS A 177 19.74 -17.81 8.10
C LYS A 177 19.78 -18.32 6.66
N GLU A 178 19.22 -19.51 6.42
CA GLU A 178 19.13 -20.14 5.10
C GLU A 178 17.74 -20.79 4.91
N LEU A 179 17.21 -20.72 3.69
CA LEU A 179 16.04 -21.50 3.28
C LEU A 179 16.47 -22.80 2.59
N SER A 180 15.58 -23.81 2.59
CA SER A 180 15.72 -24.96 1.71
C SER A 180 15.94 -24.49 0.26
N SER A 181 17.03 -24.94 -0.36
CA SER A 181 17.47 -24.47 -1.68
C SER A 181 16.66 -25.06 -2.85
N THR A 182 15.64 -25.86 -2.57
CA THR A 182 14.87 -26.63 -3.56
C THR A 182 13.43 -26.16 -3.72
N ASP A 183 12.99 -25.19 -2.92
CA ASP A 183 11.58 -24.79 -2.84
C ASP A 183 11.44 -23.27 -2.73
N GLY A 184 10.52 -22.70 -3.52
CA GLY A 184 10.18 -21.28 -3.53
C GLY A 184 10.16 -20.62 -4.92
N PRO A 185 9.45 -19.49 -5.06
CA PRO A 185 9.25 -18.78 -6.33
C PRO A 185 10.51 -18.16 -6.92
N TYR A 186 11.56 -17.97 -6.11
CA TYR A 186 12.80 -17.30 -6.50
C TYR A 186 13.85 -18.24 -7.10
N VAL A 187 13.67 -19.56 -7.03
CA VAL A 187 14.74 -20.53 -7.34
C VAL A 187 15.25 -20.39 -8.78
N GLY A 188 14.34 -20.20 -9.74
CA GLY A 188 14.67 -20.05 -11.16
C GLY A 188 15.38 -21.30 -11.74
N PRO A 189 16.49 -21.15 -12.49
CA PRO A 189 17.33 -19.95 -12.58
C PRO A 189 16.94 -18.95 -13.68
N THR A 190 15.99 -19.30 -14.56
CA THR A 190 15.57 -18.41 -15.66
C THR A 190 14.26 -17.67 -15.33
N LEU A 191 13.94 -16.64 -16.11
CA LEU A 191 12.62 -15.99 -16.06
C LEU A 191 11.50 -17.00 -16.36
N ALA A 192 11.70 -17.88 -17.33
CA ALA A 192 10.72 -18.90 -17.69
C ALA A 192 10.42 -19.88 -16.54
N ASP A 193 11.43 -20.22 -15.72
CA ASP A 193 11.26 -21.11 -14.58
C ASP A 193 10.39 -20.47 -13.49
N VAL A 194 10.63 -19.19 -13.17
CA VAL A 194 9.83 -18.46 -12.16
C VAL A 194 8.43 -18.12 -12.68
N GLU A 195 8.27 -17.85 -13.99
CA GLU A 195 6.97 -17.73 -14.65
C GLU A 195 6.17 -19.04 -14.55
N LYS A 196 6.83 -20.18 -14.82
CA LYS A 196 6.21 -21.50 -14.70
C LYS A 196 5.78 -21.76 -13.26
N TRP A 197 6.66 -21.48 -12.29
CA TRP A 197 6.34 -21.65 -10.88
C TRP A 197 5.11 -20.82 -10.48
N SER A 198 5.05 -19.54 -10.87
CA SER A 198 3.90 -18.68 -10.55
C SER A 198 2.60 -19.25 -11.12
N LYS A 199 2.62 -19.68 -12.39
CA LYS A 199 1.45 -20.27 -13.07
C LYS A 199 0.98 -21.58 -12.43
N ASP A 200 1.90 -22.41 -11.96
CA ASP A 200 1.58 -23.69 -11.34
C ASP A 200 1.02 -23.53 -9.91
N ASN A 201 1.36 -22.44 -9.21
CA ASN A 201 1.09 -22.26 -7.77
C ASN A 201 0.06 -21.15 -7.45
N GLN A 202 -0.48 -20.44 -8.44
CA GLN A 202 -1.56 -19.47 -8.22
C GLN A 202 -2.96 -20.07 -8.45
N PRO A 203 -4.02 -19.57 -7.79
CA PRO A 203 -5.39 -19.95 -8.08
C PRO A 203 -5.77 -19.67 -9.54
N LYS A 204 -6.57 -20.55 -10.16
CA LYS A 204 -7.05 -20.32 -11.53
C LYS A 204 -8.18 -19.28 -11.52
N ALA A 205 -8.19 -18.41 -12.54
CA ALA A 205 -9.33 -17.53 -12.80
C ALA A 205 -10.62 -18.35 -12.94
N GLU A 206 -11.66 -18.00 -12.19
CA GLU A 206 -13.01 -18.57 -12.35
C GLU A 206 -13.58 -18.12 -13.71
N SER A 207 -14.14 -19.05 -14.49
CA SER A 207 -14.84 -18.68 -15.73
C SER A 207 -16.13 -17.93 -15.43
N ALA A 208 -16.44 -16.89 -16.21
CA ALA A 208 -17.62 -16.03 -16.04
C ALA A 208 -18.98 -16.77 -15.97
N ASP A 209 -19.05 -18.04 -16.39
CA ASP A 209 -20.26 -18.89 -16.37
C ASP A 209 -20.51 -19.63 -15.03
N ASP A 210 -19.59 -19.64 -14.06
CA ASP A 210 -19.79 -20.32 -12.76
C ASP A 210 -20.22 -19.33 -11.66
N GLN A 211 -21.31 -18.59 -11.89
CA GLN A 211 -21.94 -17.70 -10.88
C GLN A 211 -22.74 -18.46 -9.80
N SER A 212 -22.46 -19.74 -9.58
CA SER A 212 -22.97 -20.43 -8.40
C SER A 212 -22.04 -20.12 -7.24
N ALA A 213 -22.48 -19.26 -6.32
CA ALA A 213 -21.80 -18.99 -5.07
C ALA A 213 -21.48 -20.31 -4.35
N LYS A 214 -20.26 -20.81 -4.54
CA LYS A 214 -19.68 -21.87 -3.71
C LYS A 214 -19.07 -21.17 -2.50
N PRO A 215 -19.36 -21.64 -1.28
CA PRO A 215 -18.80 -21.04 -0.07
C PRO A 215 -17.27 -21.14 -0.11
N ASN A 216 -16.61 -20.15 0.52
CA ASN A 216 -15.18 -20.13 0.81
C ASN A 216 -14.61 -21.55 1.01
N GLY A 217 -13.66 -21.95 0.17
CA GLY A 217 -13.00 -23.26 0.26
C GLY A 217 -13.08 -24.16 -0.98
N ALA A 218 -13.35 -23.62 -2.17
CA ALA A 218 -13.20 -24.40 -3.41
C ALA A 218 -11.72 -24.77 -3.63
N VAL A 219 -11.47 -26.08 -3.70
CA VAL A 219 -10.14 -26.65 -4.00
C VAL A 219 -9.96 -26.66 -5.51
N VAL A 220 -8.96 -25.94 -6.02
CA VAL A 220 -8.48 -26.11 -7.39
C VAL A 220 -7.06 -26.67 -7.30
N ASN A 221 -6.85 -27.89 -7.79
CA ASN A 221 -5.54 -28.57 -7.77
C ASN A 221 -4.87 -28.73 -6.39
N GLY A 222 -5.65 -28.84 -5.31
CA GLY A 222 -5.10 -29.06 -3.95
C GLY A 222 -4.66 -27.79 -3.21
N VAL A 223 -4.84 -26.61 -3.80
CA VAL A 223 -4.61 -25.32 -3.12
C VAL A 223 -5.98 -24.66 -2.87
N LYS A 224 -6.34 -24.40 -1.60
CA LYS A 224 -7.51 -23.56 -1.29
C LYS A 224 -7.12 -22.10 -1.38
N GLN A 225 -8.10 -21.27 -1.74
CA GLN A 225 -7.96 -19.82 -1.75
C GLN A 225 -7.50 -19.31 -0.37
N SER A 226 -6.41 -18.55 -0.33
CA SER A 226 -5.89 -17.94 0.90
C SER A 226 -6.98 -17.07 1.55
N GLN A 227 -7.18 -17.21 2.85
CA GLN A 227 -8.07 -16.34 3.62
C GLN A 227 -7.56 -14.88 3.69
N ASN A 228 -6.27 -14.65 3.38
CA ASN A 228 -5.64 -13.32 3.32
C ASN A 228 -5.38 -12.87 1.87
N ALA A 229 -6.11 -13.39 0.90
CA ALA A 229 -5.96 -12.95 -0.48
C ALA A 229 -6.41 -11.49 -0.66
N ASP A 230 -5.77 -10.80 -1.60
CA ASP A 230 -6.27 -9.54 -2.12
C ASP A 230 -7.58 -9.75 -2.93
N ILE A 231 -8.09 -8.67 -3.52
CA ILE A 231 -9.38 -8.74 -4.24
C ILE A 231 -9.32 -9.55 -5.54
N MET A 232 -8.11 -9.80 -6.06
CA MET A 232 -7.86 -10.69 -7.20
C MET A 232 -7.68 -12.14 -6.77
N LYS A 233 -8.02 -12.45 -5.51
CA LYS A 233 -8.13 -13.81 -4.98
C LYS A 233 -6.81 -14.56 -5.00
N GLY A 234 -5.67 -13.85 -4.85
CA GLY A 234 -4.33 -14.45 -4.80
C GLY A 234 -3.74 -14.80 -6.17
N ARG A 235 -4.34 -14.29 -7.26
CA ARG A 235 -3.72 -14.27 -8.60
C ARG A 235 -2.70 -13.15 -8.66
N ASN A 236 -1.78 -13.21 -9.62
CA ASN A 236 -0.82 -12.13 -9.85
C ASN A 236 -0.45 -11.95 -11.31
N MET A 237 0.36 -10.92 -11.61
CA MET A 237 0.83 -10.59 -12.96
C MET A 237 1.47 -11.77 -13.71
N GLY A 238 2.00 -12.78 -13.02
CA GLY A 238 2.59 -13.97 -13.63
C GLY A 238 1.61 -14.86 -14.41
N GLU A 239 0.29 -14.66 -14.25
CA GLU A 239 -0.71 -15.32 -15.10
C GLU A 239 -0.65 -14.89 -16.58
N HIS A 240 -0.23 -13.64 -16.84
CA HIS A 240 -0.18 -13.07 -18.17
C HIS A 240 1.11 -13.49 -18.85
N ALA A 241 1.04 -14.19 -19.99
CA ALA A 241 2.24 -14.60 -20.72
C ALA A 241 3.06 -13.41 -21.25
N ASP A 242 2.41 -12.25 -21.39
CA ASP A 242 2.94 -10.98 -21.87
C ASP A 242 3.00 -9.92 -20.74
N TRP A 243 3.13 -10.32 -19.47
CA TRP A 243 3.24 -9.40 -18.32
C TRP A 243 4.30 -8.30 -18.50
N TYR A 244 5.33 -8.57 -19.30
CA TYR A 244 6.43 -7.68 -19.64
C TYR A 244 6.10 -6.72 -20.81
N SER A 245 4.89 -6.72 -21.37
CA SER A 245 4.54 -5.93 -22.55
C SER A 245 4.52 -4.44 -22.26
N ASP A 246 4.65 -3.62 -23.30
CA ASP A 246 4.50 -2.16 -23.23
C ASP A 246 3.10 -1.77 -22.75
N ALA A 247 2.08 -2.46 -23.23
CA ALA A 247 0.69 -2.25 -22.83
C ALA A 247 0.50 -2.48 -21.32
N LYS A 248 0.93 -3.63 -20.78
CA LYS A 248 0.76 -3.93 -19.34
C LYS A 248 1.67 -3.11 -18.43
N PHE A 249 2.84 -2.70 -18.91
CA PHE A 249 3.68 -1.74 -18.21
C PHE A 249 3.01 -0.37 -18.11
N ALA A 250 2.60 0.21 -19.23
CA ALA A 250 1.97 1.54 -19.26
C ALA A 250 0.62 1.56 -18.51
N GLN A 251 -0.19 0.51 -18.67
CA GLN A 251 -1.51 0.40 -18.04
C GLN A 251 -1.46 0.44 -16.50
N GLN A 252 -0.34 0.06 -15.88
CA GLN A 252 -0.15 0.17 -14.43
C GLN A 252 -0.13 1.62 -13.94
N HIS A 253 0.25 2.59 -14.79
CA HIS A 253 0.20 4.03 -14.44
C HIS A 253 -1.23 4.60 -14.42
N PHE A 254 -2.22 3.86 -14.94
CA PHE A 254 -3.63 4.23 -14.95
C PHE A 254 -4.51 3.37 -14.04
N SER A 255 -4.17 2.09 -13.87
CA SER A 255 -5.02 1.10 -13.16
C SER A 255 -4.25 0.19 -12.20
N GLY A 256 -2.93 0.39 -12.08
CA GLY A 256 -2.13 -0.29 -11.07
C GLY A 256 -2.30 0.34 -9.69
N VAL A 257 -1.40 0.00 -8.78
CA VAL A 257 -1.43 0.49 -7.39
C VAL A 257 -0.98 1.96 -7.22
N ASN A 258 -0.40 2.58 -8.26
CA ASN A 258 -0.04 4.01 -8.25
C ASN A 258 -0.64 4.77 -9.44
N PRO A 259 -1.99 4.86 -9.52
CA PRO A 259 -2.67 5.43 -10.69
C PRO A 259 -2.74 6.97 -10.65
N SER A 260 -2.27 7.61 -9.58
CA SER A 260 -2.58 9.01 -9.24
C SER A 260 -1.40 9.96 -9.37
N THR A 261 -0.37 9.60 -10.14
CA THR A 261 0.88 10.37 -10.20
C THR A 261 1.43 10.66 -11.59
N ILE A 262 0.98 9.94 -12.62
CA ILE A 262 1.24 10.31 -14.02
C ILE A 262 0.59 11.68 -14.32
N GLU A 263 1.24 12.52 -15.12
CA GLU A 263 0.76 13.87 -15.44
C GLU A 263 1.14 14.29 -16.85
N THR A 264 0.56 15.37 -17.37
CA THR A 264 0.94 15.97 -18.65
C THR A 264 2.39 16.41 -18.61
N ALA A 265 3.17 16.00 -19.63
CA ALA A 265 4.59 16.29 -19.70
C ALA A 265 4.84 17.81 -19.86
N PRO A 266 5.63 18.45 -18.97
CA PRO A 266 5.99 19.84 -19.14
C PRO A 266 6.77 20.08 -20.43
N ALA A 267 6.51 21.19 -21.12
CA ALA A 267 7.15 21.52 -22.40
C ALA A 267 8.69 21.51 -22.33
N GLU A 268 9.27 21.95 -21.20
CA GLU A 268 10.73 21.92 -21.00
C GLU A 268 11.29 20.49 -20.90
N LYS A 269 10.54 19.56 -20.30
CA LYS A 269 10.93 18.13 -20.29
C LYS A 269 10.87 17.57 -21.71
N ILE A 270 9.81 17.85 -22.46
CA ILE A 270 9.68 17.40 -23.86
C ILE A 270 10.83 17.93 -24.73
N LYS A 271 11.21 19.21 -24.61
CA LYS A 271 12.37 19.78 -25.32
C LYS A 271 13.67 19.02 -25.02
N ALA A 272 13.89 18.61 -23.76
CA ALA A 272 15.06 17.82 -23.41
C ALA A 272 15.06 16.45 -24.13
N TYR A 273 13.91 15.77 -24.17
CA TYR A 273 13.77 14.49 -24.88
C TYR A 273 13.87 14.63 -26.41
N ILE A 274 13.41 15.75 -27.00
CA ILE A 274 13.64 16.05 -28.42
C ILE A 274 15.14 16.17 -28.72
N ALA A 275 15.89 16.90 -27.88
CA ALA A 275 17.33 17.06 -28.03
C ALA A 275 18.08 15.72 -27.86
N GLU A 276 17.67 14.89 -26.89
CA GLU A 276 18.26 13.56 -26.69
C GLU A 276 17.93 12.61 -27.84
N ALA A 277 16.71 12.65 -28.39
CA ALA A 277 16.35 11.89 -29.60
C ALA A 277 17.18 12.32 -30.81
N GLU A 278 17.43 13.62 -30.98
CA GLU A 278 18.31 14.17 -32.04
C GLU A 278 19.76 13.69 -31.88
N LYS A 279 20.29 13.72 -30.66
CA LYS A 279 21.64 13.23 -30.34
C LYS A 279 21.80 11.74 -30.65
N GLN A 280 20.75 10.95 -30.45
CA GLN A 280 20.72 9.52 -30.79
C GLN A 280 20.39 9.25 -32.28
N GLY A 281 20.05 10.27 -33.08
CA GLY A 281 19.71 10.13 -34.49
C GLY A 281 18.34 9.47 -34.75
N LEU A 282 17.37 9.69 -33.86
CA LEU A 282 16.05 9.06 -33.89
C LEU A 282 14.97 10.01 -34.42
N ASP A 283 14.98 10.29 -35.73
CA ASP A 283 14.10 11.28 -36.37
C ASP A 283 12.60 11.03 -36.16
N ALA A 284 12.18 9.76 -36.14
CA ALA A 284 10.76 9.41 -36.05
C ALA A 284 10.15 9.74 -34.67
N VAL A 285 10.83 9.37 -33.58
CA VAL A 285 10.38 9.71 -32.22
C VAL A 285 10.58 11.20 -31.94
N LYS A 286 11.66 11.82 -32.46
CA LYS A 286 11.86 13.27 -32.40
C LYS A 286 10.64 14.02 -32.96
N LYS A 287 10.21 13.64 -34.17
CA LYS A 287 9.04 14.24 -34.83
C LYS A 287 7.76 14.05 -34.00
N LEU A 288 7.54 12.85 -33.46
CA LEU A 288 6.39 12.57 -32.60
C LEU A 288 6.39 13.48 -31.36
N LEU A 289 7.54 13.67 -30.72
CA LEU A 289 7.68 14.57 -29.57
C LEU A 289 7.48 16.05 -29.95
N GLU A 290 7.92 16.47 -31.14
CA GLU A 290 7.70 17.81 -31.69
C GLU A 290 6.21 18.07 -32.01
N GLU A 291 5.45 17.05 -32.43
CA GLU A 291 4.00 17.13 -32.62
C GLU A 291 3.28 17.36 -31.28
N GLY A 292 3.85 16.88 -30.16
CA GLY A 292 3.44 17.27 -28.81
C GLY A 292 2.05 16.79 -28.38
N LYS A 293 1.46 15.83 -29.10
CA LYS A 293 0.09 15.37 -28.85
C LYS A 293 0.04 14.42 -27.65
N ASP A 294 -0.66 14.86 -26.60
CA ASP A 294 -1.03 14.06 -25.43
C ASP A 294 0.15 13.31 -24.79
N LEU A 295 1.27 14.02 -24.68
CA LEU A 295 2.47 13.51 -24.05
C LEU A 295 2.33 13.58 -22.53
N LEU A 296 2.50 12.43 -21.88
CA LEU A 296 2.46 12.30 -20.42
C LEU A 296 3.85 11.97 -19.89
N ILE A 297 4.07 12.27 -18.62
CA ILE A 297 5.30 11.99 -17.89
C ILE A 297 4.98 11.27 -16.58
N GLN A 298 5.84 10.32 -16.25
CA GLN A 298 5.97 9.82 -14.89
C GLN A 298 7.40 10.15 -14.42
N ASP A 299 7.49 11.14 -13.52
CA ASP A 299 8.77 11.72 -13.11
C ASP A 299 9.16 11.29 -11.68
N TYR A 300 10.24 10.51 -11.56
CA TYR A 300 10.84 10.12 -10.28
C TYR A 300 12.18 10.81 -10.02
N SER A 301 12.56 11.82 -10.82
CA SER A 301 13.84 12.53 -10.68
C SER A 301 14.01 13.21 -9.31
N TYR A 302 12.90 13.51 -8.63
CA TYR A 302 12.88 14.11 -7.30
C TYR A 302 13.50 13.23 -6.20
N PHE A 303 13.72 11.93 -6.44
CA PHE A 303 14.36 11.05 -5.44
C PHE A 303 15.73 11.55 -4.98
N ARG A 304 16.50 12.21 -5.87
CA ARG A 304 17.81 12.78 -5.52
C ARG A 304 17.67 13.90 -4.49
N GLU A 305 16.74 14.83 -4.73
CA GLU A 305 16.42 15.89 -3.78
C GLU A 305 15.88 15.32 -2.47
N ALA A 306 14.98 14.35 -2.54
CA ALA A 306 14.32 13.74 -1.39
C ALA A 306 15.27 12.99 -0.46
N THR A 307 16.35 12.44 -1.00
CA THR A 307 17.29 11.58 -0.24
C THR A 307 18.69 12.17 -0.10
N GLY A 308 18.92 13.38 -0.63
CA GLY A 308 20.19 14.09 -0.56
C GLY A 308 21.33 13.46 -1.39
N VAL A 309 21.03 12.52 -2.29
CA VAL A 309 22.02 11.88 -3.16
C VAL A 309 22.35 12.79 -4.33
N LYS A 310 23.62 13.12 -4.53
CA LYS A 310 24.07 14.05 -5.57
C LYS A 310 24.05 13.42 -6.96
N ASP A 311 24.00 14.26 -7.99
CA ASP A 311 23.99 13.83 -9.40
C ASP A 311 25.19 12.96 -9.80
N ASP A 312 26.33 12.99 -9.10
CA ASP A 312 27.49 12.12 -9.38
C ASP A 312 27.51 10.82 -8.56
N GLU A 313 26.57 10.63 -7.64
CA GLU A 313 26.45 9.48 -6.74
C GLU A 313 25.34 8.52 -7.19
N GLU A 314 25.53 7.22 -6.92
CA GLU A 314 24.53 6.16 -7.18
C GLU A 314 23.67 5.91 -5.94
N PHE A 315 22.40 5.55 -6.14
CA PHE A 315 21.59 4.99 -5.06
C PHE A 315 22.04 3.55 -4.78
N CYS A 316 22.56 3.30 -3.58
CA CYS A 316 23.04 1.99 -3.20
C CYS A 316 22.76 1.70 -1.73
N ASN A 317 22.01 0.62 -1.49
CA ASN A 317 21.80 0.03 -0.19
C ASN A 317 22.80 -1.10 0.05
N THR A 318 23.66 -0.93 1.05
CA THR A 318 24.57 -1.99 1.50
C THR A 318 23.90 -2.83 2.59
N ILE A 319 23.64 -4.09 2.28
CA ILE A 319 22.98 -5.01 3.20
C ILE A 319 23.96 -5.49 4.28
N LYS A 320 23.74 -5.07 5.52
CA LYS A 320 24.49 -5.54 6.70
C LYS A 320 23.96 -6.93 7.07
N ASN A 321 24.88 -7.89 7.25
CA ASN A 321 24.65 -9.35 7.33
C ASN A 321 24.59 -10.03 5.95
N PRO A 322 25.77 -10.15 5.31
CA PRO A 322 25.94 -10.81 4.03
C PRO A 322 25.55 -12.30 4.05
N ASP A 323 25.60 -12.91 2.87
CA ASP A 323 25.51 -14.35 2.67
C ASP A 323 26.35 -15.18 3.68
N PRO A 324 26.16 -16.50 3.78
CA PRO A 324 26.99 -17.35 4.65
C PRO A 324 28.51 -17.26 4.37
N ALA A 325 28.91 -16.71 3.21
CA ALA A 325 30.30 -16.51 2.79
C ALA A 325 30.89 -15.15 3.22
N GLY A 326 30.10 -14.25 3.82
CA GLY A 326 30.58 -12.98 4.36
C GLY A 326 30.72 -11.84 3.34
N GLN A 327 30.21 -11.96 2.11
CA GLN A 327 30.34 -10.93 1.08
C GLN A 327 29.18 -9.92 1.07
N PRO A 328 29.45 -8.59 1.11
CA PRO A 328 28.38 -7.59 1.14
C PRO A 328 27.47 -7.71 -0.09
N SER A 329 26.17 -7.73 0.16
CA SER A 329 25.13 -7.66 -0.88
C SER A 329 24.69 -6.22 -1.09
N TYR A 330 24.37 -5.85 -2.33
CA TYR A 330 24.01 -4.48 -2.71
C TYR A 330 22.68 -4.44 -3.46
N ARG A 331 21.85 -3.45 -3.14
CA ARG A 331 20.61 -3.16 -3.90
C ARG A 331 20.66 -1.73 -4.42
N TYR A 332 20.20 -1.53 -5.65
CA TYR A 332 20.29 -0.25 -6.34
C TYR A 332 18.90 0.27 -6.66
N ALA A 333 18.71 1.58 -6.51
CA ALA A 333 17.50 2.29 -6.93
C ALA A 333 17.85 3.26 -8.07
N ALA A 334 16.83 3.89 -8.66
CA ALA A 334 17.02 4.83 -9.75
C ALA A 334 15.96 5.94 -9.71
N ALA A 335 16.35 7.17 -10.04
CA ALA A 335 15.45 8.29 -10.17
C ALA A 335 14.93 8.38 -11.61
N SER A 336 14.17 7.36 -12.04
CA SER A 336 13.75 7.20 -13.43
C SER A 336 12.81 8.30 -13.92
N VAL A 337 12.74 8.50 -15.23
CA VAL A 337 11.73 9.35 -15.88
C VAL A 337 11.20 8.65 -17.11
N ILE A 338 9.88 8.49 -17.22
CA ILE A 338 9.23 7.87 -18.37
C ILE A 338 8.39 8.90 -19.13
N ILE A 339 8.50 8.90 -20.45
CA ILE A 339 7.62 9.66 -21.35
C ILE A 339 6.67 8.69 -22.03
N PHE A 340 5.39 9.05 -22.05
CA PHE A 340 4.33 8.30 -22.71
C PHE A 340 3.60 9.18 -23.72
N GLN A 341 2.87 8.55 -24.62
CA GLN A 341 1.80 9.17 -25.40
C GLN A 341 0.49 8.47 -25.11
N LEU A 342 -0.57 9.25 -24.85
CA LEU A 342 -1.93 8.74 -24.77
C LEU A 342 -2.58 8.82 -26.15
N HIS A 343 -2.98 7.67 -26.68
CA HIS A 343 -3.66 7.58 -27.98
C HIS A 343 -5.18 7.81 -27.83
N GLU A 344 -5.83 8.25 -28.91
CA GLU A 344 -7.27 8.55 -28.95
C GLU A 344 -8.16 7.33 -28.65
N ASP A 345 -7.66 6.12 -28.88
CA ASP A 345 -8.35 4.88 -28.55
C ASP A 345 -8.24 4.51 -27.06
N GLY A 346 -7.50 5.30 -26.28
CA GLY A 346 -7.29 5.14 -24.84
C GLY A 346 -6.03 4.37 -24.46
N ARG A 347 -5.29 3.78 -25.41
CA ARG A 347 -4.05 3.07 -25.09
C ARG A 347 -2.94 4.06 -24.74
N LEU A 348 -2.32 3.85 -23.58
CA LEU A 348 -1.12 4.58 -23.16
C LEU A 348 0.12 3.84 -23.67
N HIS A 349 1.00 4.54 -24.39
CA HIS A 349 2.20 3.95 -25.00
C HIS A 349 3.48 4.53 -24.40
N PRO A 350 4.45 3.72 -23.91
CA PRO A 350 5.71 4.21 -23.38
C PRO A 350 6.70 4.50 -24.53
N LEU A 351 7.18 5.75 -24.60
CA LEU A 351 8.06 6.23 -25.67
C LEU A 351 9.54 6.26 -25.28
N ALA A 352 9.85 6.65 -24.03
CA ALA A 352 11.23 6.80 -23.58
C ALA A 352 11.36 6.55 -22.09
N ILE A 353 12.49 5.97 -21.68
CA ILE A 353 12.84 5.79 -20.27
C ILE A 353 14.27 6.30 -20.05
N THR A 354 14.39 7.28 -19.16
CA THR A 354 15.66 7.63 -18.53
C THR A 354 15.83 6.77 -17.31
N LEU A 355 16.90 5.96 -17.25
CA LEU A 355 17.10 4.99 -16.17
C LEU A 355 17.20 5.69 -14.80
N ASP A 356 18.13 6.63 -14.70
CA ASP A 356 18.39 7.42 -13.49
C ASP A 356 18.72 8.85 -13.93
N TYR A 357 17.84 9.80 -13.62
CA TYR A 357 17.99 11.20 -14.02
C TYR A 357 18.97 11.92 -13.10
N LYS A 358 20.10 12.38 -13.66
CA LYS A 358 21.24 12.97 -12.94
C LYS A 358 21.41 14.45 -13.28
N GLY A 359 20.36 15.23 -13.01
CA GLY A 359 20.29 16.67 -13.29
C GLY A 359 19.97 17.04 -14.74
N SER A 360 20.49 16.29 -15.72
CA SER A 360 20.20 16.46 -17.15
C SER A 360 20.23 15.13 -17.91
N LEU A 361 19.61 15.06 -19.09
CA LEU A 361 19.68 13.87 -19.96
C LEU A 361 21.12 13.62 -20.46
N ASP A 362 21.93 14.65 -20.63
CA ASP A 362 23.34 14.51 -21.03
C ASP A 362 24.19 13.70 -20.04
N ASN A 363 23.84 13.76 -18.76
CA ASN A 363 24.50 13.02 -17.68
C ASN A 363 23.78 11.71 -17.31
N SER A 364 22.73 11.35 -18.06
CA SER A 364 21.86 10.22 -17.77
C SER A 364 21.89 9.20 -18.92
N VAL A 365 21.32 8.03 -18.68
CA VAL A 365 21.12 7.02 -19.73
C VAL A 365 19.65 7.00 -20.12
N THR A 366 19.34 7.42 -21.34
CA THR A 366 17.97 7.44 -21.89
C THR A 366 17.88 6.48 -23.08
N ILE A 367 16.91 5.57 -23.03
CA ILE A 367 16.56 4.68 -24.15
C ILE A 367 15.17 5.04 -24.67
N PHE A 368 15.02 5.06 -25.99
CA PHE A 368 13.74 5.23 -26.66
C PHE A 368 13.21 3.88 -27.13
N ASN A 369 11.89 3.72 -27.04
CA ASN A 369 11.21 2.54 -27.52
C ASN A 369 11.37 2.43 -29.05
N GLN A 370 11.62 1.22 -29.55
CA GLN A 370 11.65 0.96 -30.99
C GLN A 370 10.26 1.01 -31.62
N ARG A 371 9.21 0.84 -30.80
CA ARG A 371 7.79 0.90 -31.15
C ARG A 371 7.29 2.31 -30.87
N LEU A 372 6.71 2.98 -31.87
CA LEU A 372 6.23 4.37 -31.71
C LEU A 372 4.73 4.49 -31.44
N ASN A 373 4.00 3.38 -31.50
CA ASN A 373 2.59 3.30 -31.15
C ASN A 373 2.24 1.86 -30.72
N PRO A 374 1.07 1.62 -30.10
CA PRO A 374 0.70 0.32 -29.56
C PRO A 374 0.59 -0.83 -30.57
N ASP A 375 0.37 -0.53 -31.86
CA ASP A 375 0.22 -1.54 -32.93
C ASP A 375 1.55 -1.81 -33.67
N ASP A 376 2.63 -1.13 -33.28
CA ASP A 376 3.93 -1.28 -33.92
C ASP A 376 4.62 -2.57 -33.44
N GLU A 377 4.94 -3.46 -34.38
CA GLU A 377 5.59 -4.75 -34.09
C GLU A 377 7.08 -4.61 -33.73
N GLY A 378 7.69 -3.45 -34.02
CA GLY A 378 9.12 -3.21 -33.82
C GLY A 378 10.01 -4.12 -34.66
N LYS A 379 11.34 -4.01 -34.48
CA LYS A 379 12.31 -4.91 -35.18
C LYS A 379 12.54 -6.22 -34.44
N ILE A 380 12.34 -6.21 -33.12
CA ILE A 380 12.53 -7.31 -32.20
C ILE A 380 11.24 -7.45 -31.39
N ALA A 381 10.82 -8.68 -31.14
CA ALA A 381 9.65 -8.95 -30.30
C ALA A 381 9.89 -8.41 -28.87
N GLU A 382 8.85 -7.89 -28.20
CA GLU A 382 8.97 -7.32 -26.86
C GLU A 382 9.61 -8.26 -25.84
N LYS A 383 9.36 -9.58 -26.00
CA LYS A 383 9.94 -10.62 -25.16
C LYS A 383 11.47 -10.61 -25.19
N ASP A 384 12.04 -10.34 -26.37
CA ASP A 384 13.47 -10.44 -26.66
C ASP A 384 14.16 -9.06 -26.68
N ASP A 385 13.41 -7.97 -26.49
CA ASP A 385 13.96 -6.61 -26.33
C ASP A 385 14.45 -6.37 -24.90
N TRP A 386 15.53 -7.07 -24.54
CA TRP A 386 16.11 -7.06 -23.20
C TRP A 386 16.57 -5.67 -22.70
N PRO A 387 17.18 -4.81 -23.53
CA PRO A 387 17.49 -3.43 -23.12
C PRO A 387 16.23 -2.66 -22.68
N TRP A 388 15.14 -2.78 -23.45
CA TRP A 388 13.89 -2.09 -23.13
C TRP A 388 13.17 -2.73 -21.92
N ARG A 389 13.13 -4.06 -21.83
CA ARG A 389 12.61 -4.77 -20.65
C ARG A 389 13.38 -4.42 -19.37
N TYR A 390 14.70 -4.28 -19.46
CA TYR A 390 15.51 -3.80 -18.34
C TYR A 390 15.12 -2.37 -17.96
N ALA A 391 15.00 -1.45 -18.92
CA ALA A 391 14.60 -0.08 -18.66
C ALA A 391 13.22 0.02 -17.98
N LYS A 392 12.23 -0.77 -18.44
CA LYS A 392 10.93 -0.90 -17.78
C LYS A 392 11.07 -1.44 -16.37
N THR A 393 11.93 -2.44 -16.14
CA THR A 393 12.21 -2.98 -14.81
C THR A 393 12.80 -1.93 -13.88
N VAL A 394 13.74 -1.09 -14.35
CA VAL A 394 14.28 0.04 -13.58
C VAL A 394 13.16 1.02 -13.21
N ALA A 395 12.33 1.42 -14.18
CA ALA A 395 11.18 2.28 -13.94
C ALA A 395 10.20 1.69 -12.91
N GLN A 396 9.96 0.38 -12.94
CA GLN A 396 9.12 -0.33 -11.97
C GLN A 396 9.70 -0.26 -10.54
N THR A 397 11.03 -0.28 -10.36
CA THR A 397 11.64 -0.06 -9.03
C THR A 397 11.38 1.36 -8.50
N ALA A 398 11.39 2.34 -9.40
CA ALA A 398 11.08 3.72 -9.04
C ALA A 398 9.60 3.88 -8.68
N ASP A 399 8.71 3.22 -9.42
CA ASP A 399 7.28 3.23 -9.10
C ASP A 399 6.96 2.50 -7.79
N TRP A 400 7.60 1.36 -7.50
CA TRP A 400 7.47 0.70 -6.20
C TRP A 400 7.82 1.67 -5.06
N ALA A 401 8.92 2.41 -5.18
CA ALA A 401 9.34 3.36 -4.15
C ALA A 401 8.35 4.53 -3.99
N ARG A 402 7.90 5.13 -5.10
CA ARG A 402 6.91 6.22 -5.05
C ARG A 402 5.58 5.72 -4.51
N HIS A 403 5.13 4.54 -4.94
CA HIS A 403 3.91 3.91 -4.49
C HIS A 403 3.95 3.67 -2.97
N GLU A 404 4.88 2.83 -2.50
CA GLU A 404 4.88 2.40 -1.10
C GLU A 404 5.16 3.56 -0.14
N VAL A 405 6.06 4.48 -0.50
CA VAL A 405 6.47 5.56 0.39
C VAL A 405 5.57 6.78 0.28
N ALA A 406 5.30 7.27 -0.93
CA ALA A 406 4.52 8.48 -1.11
C ALA A 406 3.02 8.17 -1.18
N THR A 407 2.59 7.55 -2.28
CA THR A 407 1.16 7.36 -2.60
C THR A 407 0.39 6.54 -1.55
N HIS A 408 1.04 5.53 -0.95
CA HIS A 408 0.45 4.69 0.08
C HIS A 408 0.75 5.24 1.47
N LEU A 409 1.98 5.06 1.99
CA LEU A 409 2.30 5.36 3.38
C LEU A 409 2.11 6.84 3.76
N VAL A 410 2.56 7.79 2.95
CA VAL A 410 2.49 9.22 3.29
C VAL A 410 1.11 9.80 2.97
N ASP A 411 0.69 9.72 1.71
CA ASP A 411 -0.50 10.40 1.19
C ASP A 411 -1.80 9.84 1.80
N THR A 412 -1.77 8.61 2.35
CA THR A 412 -2.88 8.04 3.13
C THR A 412 -2.57 7.99 4.62
N HIS A 413 -1.75 7.06 5.11
CA HIS A 413 -1.59 6.83 6.56
C HIS A 413 -1.07 8.03 7.35
N MET A 414 0.05 8.64 6.94
CA MET A 414 0.71 9.67 7.76
C MET A 414 -0.04 11.01 7.73
N ILE A 415 -0.56 11.41 6.57
CA ILE A 415 -1.40 12.60 6.44
C ILE A 415 -2.69 12.42 7.25
N GLU A 416 -3.35 11.26 7.13
CA GLU A 416 -4.57 10.97 7.89
C GLU A 416 -4.30 10.95 9.40
N GLU A 417 -3.19 10.36 9.86
CA GLU A 417 -2.83 10.34 11.28
C GLU A 417 -2.66 11.72 11.89
N ALA A 418 -2.03 12.65 11.18
CA ALA A 418 -1.93 14.03 11.65
C ALA A 418 -3.33 14.67 11.80
N ILE A 419 -4.22 14.42 10.84
CA ILE A 419 -5.61 14.89 10.91
C ILE A 419 -6.36 14.23 12.08
N ILE A 420 -6.17 12.92 12.32
CA ILE A 420 -6.77 12.19 13.44
C ILE A 420 -6.32 12.80 14.77
N VAL A 421 -5.01 13.00 14.96
CA VAL A 421 -4.46 13.57 16.19
C VAL A 421 -4.98 14.99 16.40
N ALA A 422 -4.96 15.84 15.37
CA ALA A 422 -5.48 17.19 15.46
C ALA A 422 -6.98 17.20 15.81
N THR A 423 -7.78 16.38 15.12
CA THR A 423 -9.24 16.27 15.39
C THR A 423 -9.52 15.86 16.83
N ASN A 424 -8.79 14.87 17.35
CA ASN A 424 -8.97 14.43 18.73
C ASN A 424 -8.59 15.50 19.76
N ARG A 425 -7.72 16.45 19.40
CA ARG A 425 -7.25 17.54 20.28
C ARG A 425 -8.08 18.81 20.19
N THR A 426 -8.80 19.04 19.10
CA THR A 426 -9.51 20.31 18.85
C THR A 426 -11.03 20.18 18.73
N ILE A 427 -11.55 19.02 18.32
CA ILE A 427 -12.98 18.81 18.08
C ILE A 427 -13.59 17.92 19.19
N PRO A 428 -14.62 18.38 19.94
CA PRO A 428 -15.32 17.57 20.93
C PRO A 428 -16.02 16.33 20.32
N GLU A 429 -16.11 15.23 21.06
CA GLU A 429 -16.65 13.94 20.54
C GLU A 429 -18.11 13.98 20.07
N ARG A 430 -18.91 14.94 20.57
CA ARG A 430 -20.32 15.13 20.19
C ARG A 430 -20.52 16.13 19.05
N HIS A 431 -19.42 16.68 18.54
CA HIS A 431 -19.47 17.64 17.46
C HIS A 431 -19.70 16.92 16.12
N ILE A 432 -20.51 17.50 15.22
CA ILE A 432 -20.87 16.87 13.94
C ILE A 432 -19.66 16.43 13.12
N LEU A 433 -18.57 17.21 13.15
CA LEU A 433 -17.31 16.86 12.45
C LEU A 433 -16.65 15.63 13.05
N TYR A 434 -16.70 15.44 14.37
CA TYR A 434 -16.15 14.25 14.99
C TYR A 434 -17.00 13.01 14.66
N GLU A 435 -18.33 13.15 14.71
CA GLU A 435 -19.26 12.05 14.43
C GLU A 435 -19.19 11.57 12.97
N ILE A 436 -19.01 12.49 12.01
CA ILE A 436 -18.89 12.12 10.59
C ILE A 436 -17.50 11.55 10.23
N LEU A 437 -16.43 12.00 10.89
CA LEU A 437 -15.05 11.59 10.54
C LEU A 437 -14.58 10.34 11.28
N SER A 438 -14.81 10.26 12.59
CA SER A 438 -14.21 9.21 13.44
C SER A 438 -14.51 7.75 13.04
N PRO A 439 -15.65 7.40 12.42
CA PRO A 439 -15.87 6.04 11.90
C PRO A 439 -14.86 5.62 10.82
N HIS A 440 -14.27 6.59 10.12
CA HIS A 440 -13.29 6.37 9.06
C HIS A 440 -11.85 6.24 9.59
N TRP A 441 -11.65 6.22 10.91
CA TRP A 441 -10.32 6.15 11.55
C TRP A 441 -10.18 4.97 12.50
N PHE A 442 -11.08 3.99 12.40
CA PHE A 442 -11.10 2.84 13.30
C PHE A 442 -9.78 2.05 13.19
N ARG A 443 -9.00 2.02 14.29
CA ARG A 443 -7.73 1.29 14.45
C ARG A 443 -6.54 1.80 13.62
N THR A 444 -6.71 2.88 12.87
CA THR A 444 -5.66 3.43 12.01
C THR A 444 -4.41 3.82 12.81
N LEU A 445 -4.57 4.37 14.03
CA LEU A 445 -3.42 4.83 14.81
C LEU A 445 -2.54 3.66 15.31
N ALA A 446 -3.17 2.59 15.80
CA ALA A 446 -2.45 1.39 16.24
C ALA A 446 -1.68 0.72 15.09
N LEU A 447 -2.28 0.63 13.90
CA LEU A 447 -1.65 0.08 12.70
C LEU A 447 -0.44 0.92 12.27
N ASN A 448 -0.59 2.24 12.23
CA ASN A 448 0.50 3.14 11.86
C ASN A 448 1.70 3.04 12.83
N ASP A 449 1.45 2.86 14.13
CA ASP A 449 2.50 2.63 15.11
C ASP A 449 3.23 1.30 14.89
N ALA A 450 2.52 0.23 14.53
CA ALA A 450 3.13 -1.05 14.13
C ALA A 450 3.98 -0.90 12.85
N ALA A 451 3.47 -0.19 11.83
CA ALA A 451 4.17 0.07 10.57
C ALA A 451 5.47 0.85 10.78
N ARG A 452 5.47 1.90 11.62
CA ARG A 452 6.67 2.67 11.98
C ARG A 452 7.75 1.83 12.66
N LYS A 453 7.35 0.83 13.46
CA LYS A 453 8.26 -0.02 14.23
C LYS A 453 8.82 -1.19 13.42
N LEU A 454 8.08 -1.69 12.43
CA LEU A 454 8.43 -2.89 11.66
C LEU A 454 8.60 -2.63 10.16
N LEU A 455 7.53 -2.24 9.46
CA LEU A 455 7.47 -2.26 8.00
C LEU A 455 8.53 -1.35 7.36
N VAL A 456 8.59 -0.09 7.77
CA VAL A 456 9.54 0.87 7.20
C VAL A 456 11.00 0.45 7.47
N PRO A 457 11.45 0.23 8.72
CA PRO A 457 12.86 -0.04 8.99
C PRO A 457 13.31 -1.46 8.62
N LEU A 458 12.44 -2.48 8.74
CA LEU A 458 12.83 -3.89 8.60
C LEU A 458 12.46 -4.51 7.26
N VAL A 459 11.50 -3.93 6.53
CA VAL A 459 11.06 -4.40 5.21
C VAL A 459 11.44 -3.39 4.13
N ILE A 460 10.78 -2.22 4.07
CA ILE A 460 10.94 -1.21 3.01
C ILE A 460 12.40 -0.74 2.90
N ALA A 461 13.01 -0.31 4.00
CA ALA A 461 14.41 0.12 4.00
C ALA A 461 15.40 -1.02 3.71
N ARG A 462 15.01 -2.28 3.97
CA ARG A 462 15.83 -3.46 3.68
C ARG A 462 15.80 -3.81 2.19
N ILE A 463 14.66 -3.77 1.53
CA ILE A 463 14.51 -4.20 0.13
C ILE A 463 14.61 -3.07 -0.89
N SER A 464 14.49 -1.81 -0.45
CA SER A 464 14.74 -0.65 -1.32
C SER A 464 16.23 -0.49 -1.65
N GLY A 465 16.51 0.12 -2.80
CA GLY A 465 17.87 0.50 -3.20
C GLY A 465 18.39 1.79 -2.55
N PHE A 466 17.57 2.49 -1.76
CA PHE A 466 17.98 3.69 -1.01
C PHE A 466 18.63 3.35 0.33
N GLY A 467 18.18 2.26 0.96
CA GLY A 467 18.61 1.85 2.29
C GLY A 467 18.14 2.79 3.41
N SER A 468 18.55 2.46 4.64
CA SER A 468 18.32 3.29 5.83
C SER A 468 19.48 4.23 6.17
N GLY A 469 20.58 4.17 5.42
CA GLY A 469 21.86 4.72 5.85
C GLY A 469 22.47 3.99 7.07
N PRO A 470 23.60 4.47 7.61
CA PRO A 470 24.25 3.86 8.78
C PRO A 470 23.42 3.99 10.08
N LYS A 471 22.54 5.01 10.16
CA LYS A 471 21.53 5.26 11.19
C LYS A 471 20.31 5.92 10.51
N PRO A 472 19.08 5.77 11.04
CA PRO A 472 17.94 6.53 10.56
C PRO A 472 18.22 8.04 10.57
N ASP A 473 17.92 8.72 9.48
CA ASP A 473 18.06 10.15 9.32
C ASP A 473 16.94 10.65 8.39
N PRO A 474 16.16 11.68 8.79
CA PRO A 474 14.99 12.15 8.04
C PRO A 474 15.34 12.89 6.73
N LYS A 475 16.62 12.96 6.34
CA LYS A 475 17.08 13.64 5.12
C LYS A 475 17.71 12.72 4.09
N VAL A 476 17.90 11.43 4.39
CA VAL A 476 18.59 10.49 3.50
C VAL A 476 17.90 9.12 3.45
N GLY A 477 18.16 8.37 2.38
CA GLY A 477 17.61 7.03 2.21
C GLY A 477 16.08 6.99 2.24
N ALA A 478 15.51 5.87 2.67
CA ALA A 478 14.05 5.69 2.75
C ALA A 478 13.36 6.72 3.66
N PHE A 479 13.99 7.12 4.78
CA PHE A 479 13.43 8.12 5.69
C PHE A 479 13.46 9.53 5.09
N GLY A 480 14.49 9.88 4.32
CA GLY A 480 14.52 11.10 3.52
C GLY A 480 13.33 11.17 2.57
N LEU A 481 13.06 10.07 1.84
CA LEU A 481 11.93 9.99 0.92
C LEU A 481 10.58 10.16 1.63
N VAL A 482 10.37 9.51 2.79
CA VAL A 482 9.16 9.69 3.63
C VAL A 482 8.97 11.16 3.99
N ASN A 483 10.01 11.81 4.51
CA ASN A 483 9.93 13.19 5.00
C ASN A 483 9.74 14.20 3.87
N TRP A 484 10.39 13.99 2.72
CA TRP A 484 10.23 14.86 1.55
C TRP A 484 8.81 14.73 1.00
N SER A 485 8.28 13.51 0.86
CA SER A 485 6.92 13.27 0.37
C SER A 485 5.89 13.95 1.28
N TYR A 486 6.02 13.82 2.61
CA TYR A 486 5.09 14.46 3.55
C TYR A 486 5.10 15.99 3.43
N LYS A 487 6.28 16.60 3.30
CA LYS A 487 6.42 18.06 3.17
C LYS A 487 5.92 18.61 1.84
N ASN A 488 5.96 17.79 0.78
CA ASN A 488 5.51 18.17 -0.56
C ASN A 488 4.09 17.72 -0.86
N PHE A 489 3.42 17.05 0.07
CA PHE A 489 2.01 16.75 -0.03
C PHE A 489 1.17 18.03 0.01
N ASN A 490 0.28 18.18 -0.98
CA ASN A 490 -0.66 19.29 -1.02
C ASN A 490 -2.09 18.77 -0.88
N PHE A 491 -2.67 19.00 0.30
CA PHE A 491 -3.99 18.51 0.69
C PHE A 491 -5.10 18.96 -0.28
N GLN A 492 -5.11 20.24 -0.68
CA GLN A 492 -6.13 20.78 -1.57
C GLN A 492 -5.91 20.38 -3.03
N ASP A 493 -4.65 20.28 -3.48
CA ASP A 493 -4.36 19.81 -4.84
C ASP A 493 -4.73 18.33 -5.01
N LYS A 494 -4.81 17.56 -3.92
CA LYS A 494 -5.19 16.15 -3.92
C LYS A 494 -6.70 15.89 -3.85
N TYR A 495 -7.53 16.93 -3.77
CA TYR A 495 -8.97 16.76 -4.01
C TYR A 495 -9.16 16.24 -5.43
N ILE A 496 -9.93 15.17 -5.64
CA ILE A 496 -9.97 14.46 -6.94
C ILE A 496 -10.16 15.39 -8.16
N PRO A 497 -11.12 16.34 -8.17
CA PRO A 497 -11.26 17.28 -9.29
C PRO A 497 -10.02 18.17 -9.49
N ASN A 498 -9.37 18.60 -8.40
CA ASN A 498 -8.16 19.42 -8.45
C ASN A 498 -6.97 18.59 -8.94
N ASP A 499 -6.80 17.36 -8.45
CA ASP A 499 -5.70 16.45 -8.79
C ASP A 499 -5.73 16.10 -10.28
N LEU A 500 -6.88 15.67 -10.79
CA LEU A 500 -7.07 15.34 -12.20
C LEU A 500 -6.77 16.54 -13.09
N LYS A 501 -7.34 17.71 -12.76
CA LYS A 501 -7.10 18.94 -13.51
C LYS A 501 -5.64 19.38 -13.47
N LYS A 502 -4.99 19.32 -12.30
CA LYS A 502 -3.59 19.71 -12.11
C LYS A 502 -2.66 18.81 -12.93
N ARG A 503 -2.93 17.51 -12.94
CA ARG A 503 -2.18 16.53 -13.74
C ARG A 503 -2.53 16.55 -15.22
N GLY A 504 -3.55 17.31 -15.63
CA GLY A 504 -3.90 17.57 -17.03
C GLY A 504 -4.94 16.62 -17.63
N PHE A 505 -5.77 15.97 -16.80
CA PHE A 505 -6.85 15.08 -17.23
C PHE A 505 -8.21 15.78 -17.12
N ASP A 506 -8.84 16.04 -18.25
CA ASP A 506 -10.19 16.62 -18.34
C ASP A 506 -11.26 15.52 -18.45
N ILE A 507 -11.54 14.85 -17.34
CA ILE A 507 -12.48 13.71 -17.30
C ILE A 507 -13.92 14.14 -17.64
N GLU A 508 -14.33 15.36 -17.28
CA GLU A 508 -15.68 15.86 -17.56
C GLU A 508 -15.87 16.32 -19.00
N GLY A 509 -14.82 16.92 -19.60
CA GLY A 509 -14.88 17.47 -20.95
C GLY A 509 -14.67 16.44 -22.06
N GLU A 510 -14.04 15.30 -21.75
CA GLU A 510 -13.78 14.23 -22.72
C GLU A 510 -15.03 13.38 -22.97
N MET A 511 -15.57 13.47 -24.19
CA MET A 511 -16.77 12.74 -24.62
C MET A 511 -16.44 11.53 -25.50
N GLY A 512 -15.16 11.38 -25.88
CA GLY A 512 -14.64 10.26 -26.62
C GLY A 512 -14.10 9.17 -25.71
N ASP A 513 -13.21 8.38 -26.28
CA ASP A 513 -12.75 7.11 -25.72
C ASP A 513 -11.34 7.19 -25.12
N LYS A 514 -10.73 8.38 -25.13
CA LYS A 514 -9.34 8.63 -24.78
C LYS A 514 -8.99 8.25 -23.34
N TYR A 515 -9.93 8.32 -22.41
CA TYR A 515 -9.72 7.92 -21.00
C TYR A 515 -10.34 6.57 -20.66
N ARG A 516 -10.79 5.77 -21.64
CA ARG A 516 -11.45 4.48 -21.37
C ARG A 516 -10.58 3.48 -20.58
N ASN A 517 -9.25 3.60 -20.70
CA ASN A 517 -8.28 2.78 -19.99
C ASN A 517 -7.77 3.43 -18.69
N TYR A 518 -8.40 4.52 -18.23
CA TYR A 518 -8.04 5.18 -16.99
C TYR A 518 -9.13 5.06 -15.92
N PRO A 519 -9.51 3.83 -15.52
CA PRO A 519 -10.68 3.57 -14.69
C PRO A 519 -10.57 4.25 -13.33
N TYR A 520 -9.38 4.31 -12.73
CA TYR A 520 -9.15 5.04 -11.47
C TYR A 520 -9.68 6.48 -11.53
N ALA A 521 -9.37 7.23 -12.60
CA ALA A 521 -9.76 8.63 -12.69
C ALA A 521 -11.27 8.81 -12.85
N THR A 522 -11.90 7.99 -13.71
CA THR A 522 -13.35 8.05 -13.94
C THR A 522 -14.12 7.60 -12.69
N ASP A 523 -13.71 6.50 -12.07
CA ASP A 523 -14.35 5.96 -10.87
C ASP A 523 -14.19 6.91 -9.69
N MET A 524 -12.99 7.47 -9.48
CA MET A 524 -12.75 8.44 -8.42
C MET A 524 -13.51 9.74 -8.61
N TYR A 525 -13.68 10.22 -9.84
CA TYR A 525 -14.47 11.42 -10.11
C TYR A 525 -15.92 11.22 -9.67
N LEU A 526 -16.52 10.08 -10.04
CA LEU A 526 -17.87 9.70 -9.61
C LEU A 526 -17.97 9.54 -8.10
N LEU A 527 -17.04 8.80 -7.50
CA LEU A 527 -17.07 8.49 -6.07
C LEU A 527 -16.83 9.72 -5.20
N TRP A 528 -15.94 10.62 -5.61
CA TRP A 528 -15.73 11.92 -4.98
C TRP A 528 -17.03 12.73 -4.95
N GLY A 529 -17.71 12.85 -6.10
CA GLY A 529 -18.98 13.56 -6.19
C GLY A 529 -20.05 13.01 -5.25
N ILE A 530 -20.15 11.67 -5.16
CA ILE A 530 -21.11 10.98 -4.28
C ILE A 530 -20.78 11.19 -2.80
N ILE A 531 -19.51 11.08 -2.40
CA ILE A 531 -19.08 11.35 -1.02
C ILE A 531 -19.32 12.82 -0.68
N ARG A 532 -19.00 13.74 -1.61
CA ARG A 532 -19.22 15.18 -1.42
C ARG A 532 -20.68 15.53 -1.24
N GLU A 533 -21.59 14.93 -2.02
CA GLU A 533 -23.05 15.09 -1.88
C GLU A 533 -23.53 14.64 -0.49
N PHE A 534 -23.04 13.48 -0.04
CA PHE A 534 -23.33 12.97 1.30
C PHE A 534 -22.82 13.93 2.39
N VAL A 535 -21.56 14.34 2.33
CA VAL A 535 -20.94 15.27 3.29
C VAL A 535 -21.69 16.59 3.32
N LYS A 536 -22.01 17.17 2.16
CA LYS A 536 -22.83 18.38 2.04
C LYS A 536 -24.16 18.23 2.77
N SER A 537 -24.88 17.14 2.49
CA SER A 537 -26.20 16.87 3.08
C SER A 537 -26.15 16.76 4.61
N VAL A 538 -25.06 16.21 5.16
CA VAL A 538 -24.87 16.11 6.62
C VAL A 538 -24.47 17.46 7.21
N LEU A 539 -23.47 18.15 6.65
CA LEU A 539 -22.91 19.36 7.25
C LEU A 539 -23.85 20.56 7.17
N GLU A 540 -24.64 20.69 6.11
CA GLU A 540 -25.62 21.78 5.95
C GLU A 540 -26.78 21.70 6.97
N THR A 541 -26.92 20.59 7.70
CA THR A 541 -27.86 20.50 8.83
C THR A 541 -27.49 21.40 10.01
N LYS A 542 -26.18 21.72 10.16
CA LYS A 542 -25.65 22.60 11.20
C LYS A 542 -25.08 23.90 10.61
N TYR A 543 -24.33 23.82 9.52
CA TYR A 543 -23.62 24.95 8.91
C TYR A 543 -24.43 25.55 7.76
N THR A 544 -25.40 26.39 8.09
CA THR A 544 -26.35 26.97 7.12
C THR A 544 -25.81 28.18 6.33
N SER A 545 -24.65 28.72 6.73
CA SER A 545 -23.97 29.81 6.02
C SER A 545 -22.50 29.90 6.42
N ASP A 546 -21.69 30.57 5.59
CA ASP A 546 -20.26 30.81 5.86
C ASP A 546 -20.03 31.51 7.19
N ASP A 547 -20.94 32.43 7.59
CA ASP A 547 -20.90 33.11 8.88
C ASP A 547 -20.98 32.14 10.08
N VAL A 548 -21.67 31.00 9.94
CA VAL A 548 -21.75 29.98 10.99
C VAL A 548 -20.42 29.24 11.11
N VAL A 549 -19.80 28.89 9.97
CA VAL A 549 -18.47 28.24 9.92
C VAL A 549 -17.39 29.16 10.49
N ALA A 550 -17.35 30.41 10.03
CA ALA A 550 -16.35 31.39 10.45
C ALA A 550 -16.39 31.74 11.95
N LYS A 551 -17.54 31.51 12.62
CA LYS A 551 -17.70 31.72 14.07
C LYS A 551 -17.44 30.47 14.92
N GLU A 552 -17.27 29.31 14.30
CA GLU A 552 -17.03 28.04 14.99
C GLU A 552 -15.55 27.92 15.39
N ALA A 553 -15.25 28.23 16.65
CA ALA A 553 -13.87 28.29 17.16
C ALA A 553 -13.11 26.97 16.99
N CYS A 554 -13.79 25.82 17.17
CA CYS A 554 -13.13 24.53 17.06
C CYS A 554 -12.66 24.21 15.63
N ILE A 555 -13.32 24.73 14.59
CA ILE A 555 -12.88 24.59 13.19
C ILE A 555 -11.60 25.40 12.95
N ALA A 556 -11.56 26.65 13.44
CA ALA A 556 -10.36 27.48 13.31
C ALA A 556 -9.15 26.86 14.05
N ASP A 557 -9.37 26.34 15.26
CA ASP A 557 -8.34 25.64 16.02
C ASP A 557 -7.90 24.34 15.33
N TRP A 558 -8.82 23.59 14.73
CA TRP A 558 -8.53 22.38 13.95
C TRP A 558 -7.66 22.65 12.73
N CYS A 559 -8.04 23.63 11.90
CA CYS A 559 -7.22 24.06 10.75
C CYS A 559 -5.80 24.44 11.20
N LYS A 560 -5.69 25.26 12.25
CA LYS A 560 -4.41 25.72 12.77
C LYS A 560 -3.55 24.58 13.31
N GLU A 561 -4.14 23.64 14.06
CA GLU A 561 -3.42 22.49 14.62
C GLU A 561 -2.87 21.59 13.51
N ILE A 562 -3.65 21.32 12.45
CA ILE A 562 -3.21 20.54 11.28
C ILE A 562 -2.08 21.26 10.53
N GLN A 563 -2.24 22.57 10.27
CA GLN A 563 -1.25 23.35 9.53
C GLN A 563 0.09 23.49 10.26
N THR A 564 0.06 23.57 11.60
CA THR A 564 1.24 23.84 12.42
C THR A 564 1.81 22.57 13.04
N SER A 565 1.20 22.04 14.08
CA SER A 565 1.66 20.84 14.79
C SER A 565 1.64 19.60 13.88
N GLY A 566 0.60 19.46 13.05
CA GLY A 566 0.53 18.43 12.01
C GLY A 566 1.45 18.70 10.81
N GLN A 567 1.99 19.91 10.66
CA GLN A 567 2.85 20.32 9.54
C GLN A 567 2.24 20.09 8.14
N ILE A 568 0.92 20.29 7.98
CA ILE A 568 0.25 20.25 6.68
C ILE A 568 -0.22 21.67 6.34
N PRO A 569 0.68 22.60 5.97
CA PRO A 569 0.33 24.01 5.72
C PRO A 569 -0.60 24.18 4.51
N THR A 570 -0.72 23.14 3.66
CA THR A 570 -1.61 23.08 2.51
C THR A 570 -3.06 22.74 2.89
N PHE A 571 -3.32 22.32 4.13
CA PHE A 571 -4.67 22.15 4.68
C PHE A 571 -5.38 23.53 4.71
N PRO A 572 -6.66 23.63 4.32
CA PRO A 572 -7.32 24.92 4.18
C PRO A 572 -7.54 25.62 5.54
N THR A 573 -7.44 26.95 5.54
CA THR A 573 -8.06 27.77 6.59
C THR A 573 -9.54 27.91 6.25
N ILE A 574 -10.38 27.11 6.90
CA ILE A 574 -11.79 26.94 6.55
C ILE A 574 -12.60 28.11 7.12
N THR A 575 -13.22 28.87 6.22
CA THR A 575 -14.10 30.01 6.53
C THR A 575 -15.46 29.94 5.83
N THR A 576 -15.63 29.02 4.89
CA THR A 576 -16.87 28.82 4.13
C THR A 576 -17.41 27.40 4.28
N VAL A 577 -18.70 27.22 4.01
CA VAL A 577 -19.36 25.90 4.03
C VAL A 577 -18.75 24.97 2.98
N ASP A 578 -18.48 25.47 1.76
CA ASP A 578 -17.87 24.66 0.70
C ASP A 578 -16.45 24.19 1.06
N GLN A 579 -15.63 25.05 1.68
CA GLN A 579 -14.30 24.65 2.16
C GLN A 579 -14.37 23.54 3.21
N LEU A 580 -15.37 23.60 4.10
CA LEU A 580 -15.59 22.58 5.12
C LEU A 580 -16.02 21.26 4.49
N ILE A 581 -16.96 21.32 3.53
CA ILE A 581 -17.44 20.15 2.78
C ILE A 581 -16.27 19.48 2.05
N ASP A 582 -15.44 20.24 1.33
CA ASP A 582 -14.34 19.67 0.55
C ASP A 582 -13.27 19.07 1.47
N ALA A 583 -12.94 19.72 2.60
CA ALA A 583 -11.97 19.19 3.55
C ALA A 583 -12.43 17.88 4.20
N VAL A 584 -13.71 17.79 4.60
CA VAL A 584 -14.29 16.55 5.16
C VAL A 584 -14.42 15.46 4.09
N THR A 585 -14.79 15.83 2.86
CA THR A 585 -14.80 14.91 1.72
C THR A 585 -13.41 14.33 1.48
N MET A 586 -12.36 15.15 1.55
CA MET A 586 -10.98 14.69 1.40
C MET A 586 -10.57 13.71 2.49
N CYS A 587 -10.89 13.96 3.77
CA CYS A 587 -10.56 13.01 4.85
C CYS A 587 -11.23 11.64 4.63
N ILE A 588 -12.52 11.62 4.26
CA ILE A 588 -13.22 10.36 3.96
C ILE A 588 -12.64 9.70 2.72
N HIS A 589 -12.31 10.48 1.69
CA HIS A 589 -11.69 9.98 0.46
C HIS A 589 -10.32 9.32 0.73
N THR A 590 -9.44 9.99 1.49
CA THR A 590 -8.12 9.48 1.88
C THR A 590 -8.25 8.19 2.67
N ALA A 591 -9.09 8.19 3.70
CA ALA A 591 -9.24 7.06 4.62
C ALA A 591 -9.90 5.82 3.99
N SER A 592 -10.65 5.99 2.91
CA SER A 592 -11.50 4.94 2.34
C SER A 592 -11.15 4.61 0.89
N PRO A 593 -11.72 5.27 -0.15
CA PRO A 593 -11.47 4.86 -1.52
C PRO A 593 -10.03 5.05 -1.98
N GLN A 594 -9.34 6.11 -1.57
CA GLN A 594 -7.96 6.33 -2.00
C GLN A 594 -7.03 5.25 -1.47
N HIS A 595 -7.09 4.98 -0.16
CA HIS A 595 -6.34 3.89 0.46
C HIS A 595 -6.66 2.54 -0.23
N THR A 596 -7.94 2.23 -0.44
CA THR A 596 -8.33 0.99 -1.14
C THR A 596 -7.71 0.92 -2.54
N ALA A 597 -7.82 1.99 -3.34
CA ALA A 597 -7.32 2.05 -4.72
C ALA A 597 -5.81 1.78 -4.83
N VAL A 598 -5.03 2.22 -3.84
CA VAL A 598 -3.57 2.11 -3.85
C VAL A 598 -3.07 0.91 -3.05
N ASN A 599 -3.95 0.14 -2.40
CA ASN A 599 -3.57 -0.96 -1.53
C ASN A 599 -4.07 -2.33 -2.01
N TYR A 600 -5.34 -2.43 -2.43
CA TYR A 600 -6.02 -3.73 -2.58
C TYR A 600 -5.58 -4.61 -3.77
N LEU A 601 -4.67 -4.13 -4.62
CA LEU A 601 -4.04 -4.91 -5.69
C LEU A 601 -2.52 -5.06 -5.51
N GLN A 602 -1.98 -4.73 -4.34
CA GLN A 602 -0.54 -4.84 -4.12
C GLN A 602 -0.04 -6.29 -4.33
N ASP A 603 -0.75 -7.31 -3.81
CA ASP A 603 -0.32 -8.70 -4.02
C ASP A 603 -0.35 -9.08 -5.50
N TYR A 604 -1.40 -8.70 -6.23
CA TYR A 604 -1.50 -8.92 -7.66
C TYR A 604 -0.31 -8.34 -8.46
N TYR A 605 0.13 -7.11 -8.14
CA TYR A 605 1.21 -6.42 -8.88
C TYR A 605 2.62 -6.69 -8.37
N TYR A 606 2.81 -7.04 -7.08
CA TYR A 606 4.13 -7.20 -6.45
C TYR A 606 4.54 -8.64 -6.14
N SER A 607 3.60 -9.57 -5.93
CA SER A 607 3.94 -10.94 -5.48
C SER A 607 4.72 -11.73 -6.54
N PHE A 608 4.46 -11.48 -7.82
CA PHE A 608 5.34 -11.87 -8.92
C PHE A 608 6.44 -10.83 -9.13
N VAL A 609 7.46 -10.89 -8.27
CA VAL A 609 8.51 -9.87 -8.16
C VAL A 609 9.14 -9.40 -9.48
N PRO A 610 9.34 -10.24 -10.53
CA PRO A 610 9.84 -9.78 -11.82
C PRO A 610 8.99 -8.72 -12.52
N SER A 611 7.67 -8.66 -12.27
CA SER A 611 6.82 -7.61 -12.88
C SER A 611 7.02 -6.24 -12.26
N LYS A 612 7.36 -6.18 -10.96
CA LYS A 612 7.54 -4.92 -10.25
C LYS A 612 8.46 -5.08 -9.02
N PRO A 613 9.79 -5.20 -9.23
CA PRO A 613 10.73 -5.43 -8.14
C PRO A 613 10.95 -4.15 -7.30
N PRO A 614 11.29 -4.28 -6.00
CA PRO A 614 11.53 -3.12 -5.13
C PRO A 614 12.88 -2.42 -5.35
N ALA A 615 13.85 -3.12 -5.95
CA ALA A 615 15.18 -2.63 -6.26
C ALA A 615 15.87 -3.55 -7.27
N LEU A 616 16.99 -3.08 -7.82
CA LEU A 616 17.87 -3.89 -8.66
C LEU A 616 18.93 -4.59 -7.81
N CYS A 617 19.28 -5.82 -8.16
CA CYS A 617 20.34 -6.61 -7.52
C CYS A 617 21.73 -6.36 -8.13
N THR A 618 21.82 -5.60 -9.22
CA THR A 618 23.07 -5.24 -9.91
C THR A 618 23.12 -3.73 -10.17
N PRO A 619 24.32 -3.14 -10.31
CA PRO A 619 24.46 -1.76 -10.74
C PRO A 619 23.75 -1.46 -12.07
N LEU A 620 23.40 -0.20 -12.27
CA LEU A 620 22.90 0.30 -13.56
C LEU A 620 24.02 0.27 -14.64
N PRO A 621 23.67 0.17 -15.93
CA PRO A 621 24.63 0.37 -17.01
C PRO A 621 25.19 1.79 -16.99
N LYS A 622 26.47 1.95 -17.33
CA LYS A 622 27.16 3.25 -17.28
C LYS A 622 26.97 4.11 -18.52
N SER A 623 26.48 3.52 -19.60
CA SER A 623 26.23 4.19 -20.87
C SER A 623 25.06 3.56 -21.61
N LEU A 624 24.49 4.30 -22.57
CA LEU A 624 23.48 3.77 -23.49
C LEU A 624 24.00 2.56 -24.28
N GLN A 625 25.28 2.57 -24.66
CA GLN A 625 25.90 1.46 -25.40
C GLN A 625 25.94 0.17 -24.55
N ASP A 626 26.25 0.28 -23.25
CA ASP A 626 26.21 -0.86 -22.34
C ASP A 626 24.79 -1.43 -22.24
N LEU A 627 23.79 -0.55 -22.03
CA LEU A 627 22.38 -0.94 -21.95
C LEU A 627 21.91 -1.64 -23.22
N GLN A 628 22.24 -1.11 -24.40
CA GLN A 628 21.86 -1.68 -25.70
C GLN A 628 22.44 -3.08 -25.92
N GLY A 629 23.51 -3.45 -25.20
CA GLY A 629 24.10 -4.79 -25.21
C GLY A 629 23.46 -5.79 -24.24
N TYR A 630 22.45 -5.38 -23.45
CA TYR A 630 21.84 -6.25 -22.45
C TYR A 630 21.08 -7.43 -23.08
N THR A 631 21.06 -8.54 -22.33
CA THR A 631 20.45 -9.81 -22.70
C THR A 631 19.58 -10.31 -21.56
N GLU A 632 18.88 -11.44 -21.75
CA GLU A 632 18.09 -12.09 -20.68
C GLU A 632 18.89 -12.27 -19.38
N GLN A 633 20.17 -12.64 -19.49
CA GLN A 633 21.03 -12.86 -18.33
C GLN A 633 21.20 -11.57 -17.51
N HIS A 634 21.38 -10.42 -18.16
CA HIS A 634 21.55 -9.14 -17.47
C HIS A 634 20.29 -8.75 -16.69
N LEU A 635 19.11 -8.94 -17.28
CA LEU A 635 17.84 -8.70 -16.59
C LEU A 635 17.63 -9.68 -15.43
N THR A 636 17.90 -10.97 -15.66
CA THR A 636 17.77 -12.02 -14.63
C THR A 636 18.72 -11.76 -13.45
N ASP A 637 19.94 -11.31 -13.72
CA ASP A 637 20.92 -10.96 -12.69
C ASP A 637 20.50 -9.73 -11.88
N ALA A 638 19.81 -8.77 -12.50
CA ALA A 638 19.26 -7.60 -11.84
C ALA A 638 18.02 -7.90 -10.96
N LEU A 639 17.36 -9.05 -11.16
CA LEU A 639 16.20 -9.49 -10.39
C LEU A 639 16.61 -10.42 -9.22
N PRO A 640 15.78 -10.55 -8.17
CA PRO A 640 16.05 -11.43 -7.03
C PRO A 640 15.81 -12.92 -7.35
N ILE A 641 16.29 -13.39 -8.51
CA ILE A 641 16.22 -14.80 -8.96
C ILE A 641 17.52 -15.53 -8.63
N GLY A 642 17.39 -16.76 -8.16
CA GLY A 642 18.47 -17.68 -7.80
C GLY A 642 18.80 -17.70 -6.30
N THR A 643 19.68 -18.62 -5.93
CA THR A 643 20.02 -18.93 -4.53
C THR A 643 21.24 -18.16 -3.99
N LYS A 644 21.83 -17.26 -4.79
CA LYS A 644 23.02 -16.48 -4.44
C LYS A 644 22.65 -15.07 -3.93
N ASP A 645 23.61 -14.39 -3.31
CA ASP A 645 23.53 -12.97 -2.93
C ASP A 645 22.30 -12.60 -2.06
N ALA A 646 21.82 -13.55 -1.24
CA ALA A 646 20.62 -13.37 -0.42
C ALA A 646 19.35 -12.93 -1.21
N LYS A 647 19.31 -13.14 -2.53
CA LYS A 647 18.19 -12.78 -3.41
C LYS A 647 16.86 -13.41 -2.98
N TRP A 648 16.91 -14.63 -2.45
CA TRP A 648 15.75 -15.31 -1.86
C TRP A 648 15.05 -14.47 -0.78
N LYS A 649 15.82 -13.70 0.00
CA LYS A 649 15.29 -12.87 1.09
C LYS A 649 14.64 -11.61 0.54
N ASP A 650 15.17 -11.04 -0.54
CA ASP A 650 14.52 -9.91 -1.21
C ASP A 650 13.23 -10.34 -1.88
N TRP A 651 13.21 -11.50 -2.55
CA TRP A 651 11.96 -12.03 -3.10
C TRP A 651 10.93 -12.29 -1.99
N LEU A 652 11.34 -12.98 -0.91
CA LEU A 652 10.47 -13.23 0.24
C LEU A 652 9.87 -11.93 0.76
N LEU A 653 10.69 -10.92 1.05
CA LEU A 653 10.21 -9.66 1.60
C LEU A 653 9.40 -8.82 0.59
N ALA A 654 9.75 -8.85 -0.70
CA ALA A 654 9.00 -8.17 -1.75
C ALA A 654 7.60 -8.76 -1.94
N ALA A 655 7.46 -10.09 -1.86
CA ALA A 655 6.15 -10.76 -1.93
C ALA A 655 5.44 -10.82 -0.57
N GLN A 656 6.13 -10.58 0.54
CA GLN A 656 5.55 -10.52 1.88
C GLN A 656 4.96 -9.15 2.19
N LEU A 657 5.61 -8.06 1.77
CA LEU A 657 5.11 -6.71 1.97
C LEU A 657 3.63 -6.55 1.56
N PRO A 658 3.22 -6.94 0.34
CA PRO A 658 1.81 -6.87 -0.04
C PRO A 658 0.91 -7.80 0.79
N GLU A 659 1.35 -9.02 1.14
CA GLU A 659 0.56 -9.94 1.98
C GLU A 659 0.27 -9.35 3.37
N LEU A 660 1.19 -8.53 3.90
CA LEU A 660 1.00 -7.85 5.19
C LEU A 660 0.04 -6.65 5.08
N LEU A 661 -0.13 -6.08 3.88
CA LEU A 661 -0.78 -4.79 3.68
C LEU A 661 -2.13 -4.87 2.94
N SER A 662 -2.35 -5.89 2.10
CA SER A 662 -3.34 -5.80 1.01
C SER A 662 -4.44 -6.86 1.00
N PHE A 663 -4.60 -7.62 2.09
CA PHE A 663 -5.67 -8.59 2.18
C PHE A 663 -7.05 -7.89 2.21
N LYS A 664 -8.05 -8.47 1.54
CA LYS A 664 -9.40 -7.90 1.58
C LYS A 664 -9.92 -7.93 3.02
N VAL A 665 -10.23 -6.76 3.58
CA VAL A 665 -10.84 -6.67 4.92
C VAL A 665 -12.22 -7.33 4.96
N GLU A 666 -12.68 -7.69 6.16
CA GLU A 666 -14.01 -8.27 6.36
C GLU A 666 -15.13 -7.38 5.79
N ASP A 667 -16.17 -7.98 5.20
CA ASP A 667 -17.29 -7.28 4.52
C ASP A 667 -18.07 -6.29 5.41
N ARG A 668 -17.84 -6.31 6.73
CA ARG A 668 -18.42 -5.33 7.67
C ARG A 668 -17.71 -3.96 7.67
N TYR A 669 -16.55 -3.85 7.04
CA TYR A 669 -15.70 -2.66 7.07
C TYR A 669 -15.68 -1.92 5.74
N ASN A 670 -16.83 -1.63 5.13
CA ASN A 670 -16.93 -0.91 3.86
C ASN A 670 -17.92 0.28 3.91
N LEU A 671 -17.86 1.14 2.89
CA LEU A 671 -18.74 2.33 2.78
C LEU A 671 -20.23 1.98 2.75
N ILE A 672 -20.61 0.85 2.13
CA ILE A 672 -21.99 0.37 2.14
C ILE A 672 -22.47 0.07 3.57
N THR A 673 -21.64 -0.59 4.36
CA THR A 673 -21.95 -0.92 5.75
C THR A 673 -21.99 0.34 6.62
N TYR A 674 -21.10 1.30 6.38
CA TYR A 674 -21.17 2.62 7.01
C TYR A 674 -22.50 3.32 6.73
N ALA A 675 -22.90 3.44 5.46
CA ALA A 675 -24.15 4.09 5.07
C ALA A 675 -25.37 3.40 5.72
N LYS A 676 -25.43 2.06 5.68
CA LYS A 676 -26.50 1.29 6.34
C LYS A 676 -26.52 1.49 7.85
N SER A 677 -25.35 1.54 8.49
CA SER A 677 -25.25 1.73 9.93
C SER A 677 -25.71 3.13 10.33
N LEU A 678 -25.25 4.15 9.62
CA LEU A 678 -25.64 5.55 9.83
C LEU A 678 -27.15 5.76 9.64
N TYR A 679 -27.74 5.15 8.61
CA TYR A 679 -29.19 5.13 8.40
C TYR A 679 -29.92 4.51 9.61
N ASN A 680 -29.49 3.32 10.04
CA ASN A 680 -30.18 2.57 11.09
C ASN A 680 -30.11 3.25 12.46
N VAL A 681 -29.01 3.92 12.80
CA VAL A 681 -28.93 4.64 14.09
C VAL A 681 -29.73 5.95 14.08
N ASN A 682 -30.04 6.51 12.91
CA ASN A 682 -30.80 7.76 12.79
C ASN A 682 -32.28 7.57 12.44
N LYS A 683 -32.72 6.40 11.97
CA LYS A 683 -34.12 6.13 11.64
C LYS A 683 -35.06 6.18 12.87
N ASP A 684 -34.55 5.78 14.03
CA ASP A 684 -35.33 5.66 15.27
C ASP A 684 -35.01 6.79 16.28
N ARG A 685 -34.00 7.63 16.00
CA ARG A 685 -33.62 8.77 16.86
C ARG A 685 -34.72 9.82 16.84
N THR A 686 -35.17 10.23 18.02
CA THR A 686 -36.13 11.34 18.14
C THR A 686 -35.41 12.69 18.05
N ILE A 687 -36.07 13.71 17.51
CA ILE A 687 -35.56 15.11 17.45
C ILE A 687 -35.19 15.65 18.85
N THR A 688 -35.70 15.01 19.92
CA THR A 688 -35.40 15.37 21.31
C THR A 688 -34.08 14.82 21.86
N GLU A 689 -33.47 13.81 21.23
CA GLU A 689 -32.24 13.15 21.72
C GLU A 689 -30.96 13.95 21.46
N ASN A 690 -30.88 14.65 20.32
CA ASN A 690 -29.81 15.60 20.04
C ASN A 690 -30.39 16.85 19.38
N LYS A 691 -30.42 17.96 20.11
CA LYS A 691 -30.96 19.24 19.61
C LYS A 691 -30.04 19.95 18.61
N GLU A 692 -28.79 19.51 18.50
CA GLU A 692 -27.78 20.09 17.61
C GLU A 692 -27.70 19.38 16.25
N LEU A 693 -28.26 18.17 16.13
CA LEU A 693 -28.21 17.35 14.92
C LEU A 693 -29.61 16.98 14.44
N ASN A 694 -29.92 17.34 13.19
CA ASN A 694 -31.14 16.88 12.54
C ASN A 694 -31.01 15.41 12.12
N SER A 695 -31.41 14.50 13.01
CA SER A 695 -31.28 13.05 12.79
C SER A 695 -32.09 12.57 11.57
N GLU A 696 -33.21 13.21 11.25
CA GLU A 696 -34.00 12.89 10.06
C GLU A 696 -33.22 13.21 8.77
N ALA A 697 -32.58 14.37 8.71
CA ALA A 697 -31.74 14.75 7.57
C ALA A 697 -30.51 13.84 7.42
N ILE A 698 -29.88 13.41 8.53
CA ILE A 698 -28.76 12.46 8.49
C ILE A 698 -29.22 11.08 7.99
N LYS A 699 -30.41 10.63 8.42
CA LYS A 699 -31.03 9.39 7.93
C LYS A 699 -31.25 9.47 6.41
N ASP A 700 -31.83 10.55 5.91
CA ASP A 700 -32.09 10.74 4.48
C ASP A 700 -30.76 10.82 3.68
N ALA A 701 -29.76 11.54 4.20
CA ALA A 701 -28.43 11.61 3.59
C ALA A 701 -27.77 10.22 3.48
N ALA A 702 -27.88 9.40 4.53
CA ALA A 702 -27.34 8.03 4.53
C ALA A 702 -28.08 7.09 3.55
N GLU A 703 -29.40 7.24 3.42
CA GLU A 703 -30.21 6.49 2.44
C GLU A 703 -29.82 6.83 1.01
N ILE A 704 -29.68 8.13 0.70
CA ILE A 704 -29.23 8.61 -0.61
C ILE A 704 -27.81 8.10 -0.88
N PHE A 705 -26.89 8.27 0.07
CA PHE A 705 -25.50 7.82 -0.08
C PHE A 705 -25.42 6.30 -0.38
N TYR A 706 -26.16 5.47 0.37
CA TYR A 706 -26.26 4.04 0.10
C TYR A 706 -26.74 3.75 -1.34
N SER A 707 -27.81 4.42 -1.78
CA SER A 707 -28.35 4.22 -3.13
C SER A 707 -27.36 4.67 -4.21
N ARG A 708 -26.66 5.78 -4.01
CA ARG A 708 -25.69 6.32 -4.97
C ARG A 708 -24.45 5.43 -5.06
N LEU A 709 -23.94 4.92 -3.93
CA LEU A 709 -22.86 3.94 -3.92
C LEU A 709 -23.23 2.70 -4.76
N LYS A 710 -24.44 2.13 -4.56
CA LYS A 710 -24.89 0.97 -5.36
C LYS A 710 -24.92 1.26 -6.87
N ASN A 711 -25.36 2.45 -7.27
CA ASN A 711 -25.35 2.84 -8.67
C ASN A 711 -23.92 3.04 -9.20
N ALA A 712 -23.01 3.56 -8.37
CA ALA A 712 -21.60 3.72 -8.73
C ALA A 712 -20.94 2.36 -8.99
N GLY A 713 -21.21 1.33 -8.18
CA GLY A 713 -20.68 -0.03 -8.43
C GLY A 713 -21.05 -0.58 -9.81
N LEU A 714 -22.29 -0.34 -10.28
CA LEU A 714 -22.71 -0.69 -11.64
C LEU A 714 -21.93 0.07 -12.72
N ALA A 715 -21.62 1.35 -12.47
CA ALA A 715 -20.80 2.16 -13.37
C ALA A 715 -19.35 1.66 -13.41
N PHE A 716 -18.77 1.31 -12.26
CA PHE A 716 -17.40 0.81 -12.16
C PHE A 716 -17.22 -0.52 -12.90
N ASP A 717 -18.20 -1.44 -12.80
CA ASP A 717 -18.21 -2.68 -13.59
C ASP A 717 -18.20 -2.39 -15.10
N TYR A 718 -19.02 -1.44 -15.54
CA TYR A 718 -19.05 -1.02 -16.94
C TYR A 718 -17.73 -0.36 -17.38
N ILE A 719 -17.17 0.55 -16.58
CA ILE A 719 -15.91 1.26 -16.85
C ILE A 719 -14.76 0.26 -16.98
N SER A 720 -14.66 -0.70 -16.06
CA SER A 720 -13.68 -1.79 -16.14
C SER A 720 -13.85 -2.64 -17.41
N ALA A 721 -15.09 -2.93 -17.81
CA ALA A 721 -15.40 -3.78 -18.96
C ALA A 721 -15.17 -3.12 -20.33
N ILE A 722 -15.24 -1.78 -20.44
CA ILE A 722 -15.05 -1.06 -21.70
C ILE A 722 -13.57 -0.71 -21.99
N GLN A 723 -12.66 -1.03 -21.08
CA GLN A 723 -11.23 -0.94 -21.34
C GLN A 723 -10.87 -1.73 -22.61
N THR A 724 -9.79 -1.33 -23.29
CA THR A 724 -9.36 -2.00 -24.52
C THR A 724 -9.08 -3.49 -24.28
N PRO A 725 -9.32 -4.38 -25.27
CA PRO A 725 -9.09 -5.81 -25.11
C PRO A 725 -7.68 -6.15 -24.59
N GLY A 726 -7.61 -7.02 -23.57
CA GLY A 726 -6.35 -7.43 -22.94
C GLY A 726 -5.93 -6.59 -21.72
N SER A 727 -6.62 -5.47 -21.46
CA SER A 727 -6.50 -4.73 -20.19
C SER A 727 -6.93 -5.59 -19.00
N ILE A 728 -6.33 -5.31 -17.85
CA ILE A 728 -6.62 -5.98 -16.58
C ILE A 728 -7.88 -5.36 -15.99
N GLU A 729 -8.76 -6.18 -15.41
CA GLU A 729 -9.97 -5.70 -14.73
C GLU A 729 -9.62 -4.75 -13.57
N TYR A 730 -10.47 -3.76 -13.33
CA TYR A 730 -10.30 -2.80 -12.23
C TYR A 730 -11.47 -2.86 -11.23
N PRO A 731 -11.53 -3.89 -10.35
CA PRO A 731 -12.62 -4.06 -9.38
C PRO A 731 -12.38 -3.29 -8.07
N VAL A 732 -11.31 -2.50 -7.98
CA VAL A 732 -10.74 -2.00 -6.71
C VAL A 732 -11.68 -1.11 -5.92
N LEU A 733 -12.50 -0.33 -6.62
CA LEU A 733 -13.39 0.67 -6.02
C LEU A 733 -14.83 0.17 -5.83
N GLN A 734 -15.10 -1.11 -6.05
CA GLN A 734 -16.42 -1.67 -5.79
C GLN A 734 -16.87 -1.33 -4.36
N PRO A 735 -18.04 -0.69 -4.15
CA PRO A 735 -18.43 -0.15 -2.84
C PRO A 735 -18.49 -1.15 -1.68
N GLU A 736 -18.70 -2.44 -1.99
CA GLU A 736 -18.69 -3.54 -1.02
C GLU A 736 -17.27 -3.97 -0.62
N VAL A 737 -16.27 -3.56 -1.39
CA VAL A 737 -14.85 -3.86 -1.21
C VAL A 737 -14.12 -2.66 -0.61
N THR A 738 -14.50 -1.45 -1.01
CA THR A 738 -13.91 -0.20 -0.52
C THR A 738 -13.99 -0.08 1.00
N ALA A 739 -12.84 -0.18 1.66
CA ALA A 739 -12.72 -0.15 3.11
C ALA A 739 -13.29 1.15 3.67
N VAL A 740 -13.95 1.14 4.82
CA VAL A 740 -14.46 2.38 5.46
C VAL A 740 -13.34 3.24 6.07
N SER A 741 -12.19 2.63 6.35
CA SER A 741 -11.05 3.20 7.06
C SER A 741 -9.76 2.51 6.60
N ILE A 742 -8.61 3.09 6.97
CA ILE A 742 -7.29 2.48 6.82
C ILE A 742 -7.14 1.41 7.92
N LEU A 743 -7.32 0.15 7.52
CA LEU A 743 -7.48 -1.01 8.42
C LEU A 743 -6.38 -2.05 8.31
N ILE A 744 -5.45 -1.87 7.37
CA ILE A 744 -4.36 -2.76 7.01
C ILE A 744 -3.22 -1.93 6.43
#